data_AF-A0A7Y6ZQG6-F1
#
_entry.id   AF-A0A7Y6ZQG6-F1
#
_cell.length_a   1.000
_cell.length_b   1.000
_cell.length_c   1.000
_cell.angle_alpha   90.00
_cell.angle_beta   90.00
_cell.angle_gamma   90.00
#
_symmetry.space_group_name_H-M   'P 1'
#
loop_
_entity.id
_entity.type
_entity.pdbx_description
1 polymer ?
#
loop_
_entity_poly.entity_id
_entity_poly.type
_entity_poly.pdbx_seq_one_letter_code
_entity_poly.pdbx_strand_id
1 'polypeptide(L)'
;MSKNYFKKLPVAYLKTMLVLLLMFWLLSLFEVAAQAKTDKVILTTLQVVVFKLLHDAWTVFMIGIVFSPLYLILNVKGKKTGQTVFVITAFILVLVNISLVQYSLTTLLNLGADLLGYSFDDIFKTVSSQGAATPITDYIYFVVFVLLFFVVNYLVKHKIANKLSVLVVVIAILGAVPFRFLTSQFTQEKHQNKVYYLVADIVQYNIDKATINTYKVTDTNEYPILKRFQRNQDVLSGFFTIQPTQKPNIVVVILEGQGAEFVDGNTYSGFAPYIDSLINKSLYWENFVSTTGRTFGVVPSLLGSLPFGDTGFLEIPETPSHVSLFSILKQNGYTTSYYTGAQASFDRIINFLEYNDVDFVVDENMFEDSYVKTSGNSGGFSWGYPDNELFKKMLATIPAKKLPRFDVISTLTNHEPFNFPKRNIFETKVDSILNNSKTLKLTKAEVEAKKEVYAAQLYVDDAVRKFMTAYQERADYNNTIFIFTGDHRIIPIEQKDQLCRFHVPLFIYSPMLTGAHRFKGISSHWDIAPSLVSFLTNNYTIEVPEQQAWMGKGLDTSKKFRGERKIALMRYKGGLKDYIYNDYLLSGEDLYKINSNFSLNKLNDEALLKQVKDSFNEFKKINAYVAQNDKIYPPKKEKEPKVVISLSEEEQQEFDKLIKGKTYDEVFLTAREQAFAKKRKMARALCDYILRTLPNHADARILKGRTLSWDGEYQQAEKEFLSTIKRHPFYDDPYLALLDLYWWSSQDDKGVLLAKKGLKNKIKNAALSFKLAKAYKRLKQNKAAVKVTDSLLKLYPKNKDYIAFKKSLK
;
A
#
# COMPACT_ATOMS: atom_id res chain seq x y z
N MET A 1 -33.50 26.60 -46.40
CA MET A 1 -32.43 27.09 -45.52
C MET A 1 -31.52 25.94 -45.05
N SER A 2 -30.69 25.34 -45.91
CA SER A 2 -29.67 24.35 -45.52
C SER A 2 -28.29 24.74 -46.04
N LYS A 3 -27.65 25.72 -45.39
CA LYS A 3 -26.23 26.01 -45.65
C LYS A 3 -25.35 25.11 -44.79
N ASN A 4 -24.72 24.10 -45.40
CA ASN A 4 -23.31 23.71 -45.26
C ASN A 4 -22.58 23.82 -43.90
N TYR A 5 -23.24 23.72 -42.74
CA TYR A 5 -22.59 23.86 -41.43
C TYR A 5 -21.49 22.80 -41.16
N PHE A 6 -21.49 21.68 -41.89
CA PHE A 6 -20.56 20.57 -41.68
C PHE A 6 -19.35 20.51 -42.62
N LYS A 7 -19.17 21.43 -43.59
CA LYS A 7 -18.19 21.19 -44.68
C LYS A 7 -16.72 21.53 -44.41
N LYS A 8 -16.34 22.24 -43.34
CA LYS A 8 -14.92 22.49 -43.00
C LYS A 8 -14.72 22.65 -41.49
N LEU A 9 -13.72 21.97 -40.92
CA LEU A 9 -13.23 22.30 -39.59
C LEU A 9 -12.75 23.77 -39.57
N PRO A 10 -13.25 24.63 -38.67
CA PRO A 10 -12.84 26.03 -38.64
C PRO A 10 -11.35 26.18 -38.33
N VAL A 11 -10.69 27.12 -39.02
CA VAL A 11 -9.28 27.46 -38.81
C VAL A 11 -8.97 27.78 -37.34
N ALA A 12 -9.92 28.34 -36.61
CA ALA A 12 -9.78 28.63 -35.18
C ALA A 12 -9.59 27.35 -34.33
N TYR A 13 -10.22 26.23 -34.70
CA TYR A 13 -10.00 24.93 -34.06
C TYR A 13 -8.59 24.43 -34.29
N LEU A 14 -8.12 24.47 -35.54
CA LEU A 14 -6.77 24.04 -35.91
C LEU A 14 -5.69 24.92 -35.27
N LYS A 15 -5.96 26.21 -35.07
CA LYS A 15 -5.10 27.10 -34.26
C LYS A 15 -5.00 26.63 -32.81
N THR A 16 -6.11 26.25 -32.18
CA THR A 16 -6.06 25.69 -30.81
C THR A 16 -5.38 24.33 -30.76
N MET A 17 -5.53 23.49 -31.79
CA MET A 17 -4.74 22.25 -31.90
C MET A 17 -3.23 22.53 -32.00
N LEU A 18 -2.83 23.57 -32.74
CA LEU A 18 -1.43 23.99 -32.79
C LEU A 18 -0.92 24.46 -31.42
N VAL A 19 -1.73 25.23 -30.68
CA VAL A 19 -1.38 25.62 -29.29
C VAL A 19 -1.14 24.37 -28.43
N LEU A 20 -2.06 23.40 -28.49
CA LEU A 20 -1.93 22.16 -27.73
C LEU A 20 -0.67 21.37 -28.11
N LEU A 21 -0.38 21.25 -29.41
CA LEU A 21 0.81 20.60 -29.95
C LEU A 21 2.09 21.24 -29.43
N LEU A 22 2.21 22.57 -29.53
CA LEU A 22 3.38 23.30 -29.05
C LEU A 22 3.56 23.14 -27.54
N MET A 23 2.48 23.21 -26.77
CA MET A 23 2.55 23.02 -25.32
C MET A 23 2.98 21.59 -24.94
N PHE A 24 2.47 20.56 -25.64
CA PHE A 24 2.87 19.17 -25.40
C PHE A 24 4.33 18.95 -25.78
N TRP A 25 4.80 19.49 -26.90
CA TRP A 25 6.21 19.44 -27.29
C TRP A 25 7.12 20.09 -26.27
N LEU A 26 6.77 21.28 -25.77
CA LEU A 26 7.55 21.97 -24.74
C LEU A 26 7.60 21.17 -23.43
N LEU A 27 6.51 20.51 -23.05
CA LEU A 27 6.48 19.61 -21.90
C LEU A 27 7.32 18.36 -22.09
N SER A 28 7.26 17.73 -23.26
CA SER A 28 8.08 16.56 -23.60
C SER A 28 9.58 16.88 -23.59
N LEU A 29 9.96 18.06 -24.10
CA LEU A 29 11.34 18.55 -24.03
C LEU A 29 11.78 18.80 -22.59
N PHE A 30 10.91 19.40 -21.76
CA PHE A 30 11.17 19.56 -20.33
C PHE A 30 11.33 18.21 -19.62
N GLU A 31 10.46 17.23 -19.90
CA GLU A 31 10.55 15.89 -19.31
C GLU A 31 11.88 15.23 -19.66
N VAL A 32 12.29 15.26 -20.93
CA VAL A 32 13.57 14.70 -21.35
C VAL A 32 14.74 15.44 -20.71
N ALA A 33 14.70 16.77 -20.63
CA ALA A 33 15.74 17.56 -19.98
C ALA A 33 15.85 17.28 -18.48
N ALA A 34 14.71 17.08 -17.80
CA ALA A 34 14.67 16.71 -16.39
C ALA A 34 15.26 15.31 -16.14
N GLN A 35 15.07 14.38 -17.08
CA GLN A 35 15.63 13.03 -17.03
C GLN A 35 17.09 12.95 -17.47
N ALA A 36 17.58 13.90 -18.28
CA ALA A 36 18.92 13.89 -18.86
C ALA A 36 20.06 14.26 -17.88
N LYS A 37 19.80 14.32 -16.57
CA LYS A 37 20.79 14.65 -15.53
C LYS A 37 21.73 13.49 -15.15
N THR A 38 21.71 12.38 -15.89
CA THR A 38 22.55 11.20 -15.64
C THR A 38 23.41 10.90 -16.89
N ASP A 39 24.74 10.90 -16.70
CA ASP A 39 25.81 11.10 -17.69
C ASP A 39 26.03 9.98 -18.75
N LYS A 40 24.98 9.36 -19.31
CA LYS A 40 25.17 8.40 -20.42
C LYS A 40 24.13 8.55 -21.54
N VAL A 41 24.65 8.93 -22.71
CA VAL A 41 24.17 8.71 -24.08
C VAL A 41 23.34 9.84 -24.74
N ILE A 42 24.07 10.79 -25.36
CA ILE A 42 23.52 11.89 -26.19
C ILE A 42 22.73 11.37 -27.42
N LEU A 43 23.13 10.25 -28.03
CA LEU A 43 22.49 9.72 -29.24
C LEU A 43 21.09 9.13 -28.98
N THR A 44 20.89 8.45 -27.84
CA THR A 44 19.57 7.96 -27.42
C THR A 44 18.64 9.10 -27.04
N THR A 45 19.18 10.22 -26.52
CA THR A 45 18.36 11.40 -26.16
C THR A 45 17.68 11.99 -27.39
N LEU A 46 18.37 12.13 -28.52
CA LEU A 46 17.77 12.66 -29.74
C LEU A 46 16.64 11.76 -30.27
N GLN A 47 16.86 10.44 -30.30
CA GLN A 47 15.85 9.48 -30.73
C GLN A 47 14.61 9.52 -29.81
N VAL A 48 14.82 9.60 -28.49
CA VAL A 48 13.75 9.72 -27.50
C VAL A 48 12.94 11.01 -27.72
N VAL A 49 13.63 12.14 -27.97
CA VAL A 49 12.98 13.42 -28.27
C VAL A 49 12.11 13.29 -29.51
N VAL A 50 12.65 12.80 -30.63
CA VAL A 50 11.90 12.67 -31.89
C VAL A 50 10.65 11.81 -31.69
N PHE A 51 10.78 10.65 -31.04
CA PHE A 51 9.62 9.79 -30.79
C PHE A 51 8.58 10.44 -29.87
N LYS A 52 9.00 11.14 -28.81
CA LYS A 52 8.08 11.87 -27.93
C LYS A 52 7.31 12.95 -28.70
N LEU A 53 8.00 13.77 -29.50
CA LEU A 53 7.35 14.83 -30.28
C LEU A 53 6.36 14.27 -31.32
N LEU A 54 6.71 13.17 -31.98
CA LEU A 54 5.79 12.49 -32.89
C LEU A 54 4.59 11.89 -32.13
N HIS A 55 4.81 11.35 -30.92
CA HIS A 55 3.73 10.81 -30.11
C HIS A 55 2.80 11.92 -29.55
N ASP A 56 3.33 13.09 -29.24
CA ASP A 56 2.51 14.27 -28.92
C ASP A 56 1.63 14.68 -30.10
N ALA A 57 2.18 14.66 -31.33
CA ALA A 57 1.40 14.94 -32.54
C ALA A 57 0.29 13.91 -32.76
N TRP A 58 0.58 12.61 -32.55
CA TRP A 58 -0.43 11.55 -32.55
C TRP A 58 -1.51 11.78 -31.48
N THR A 59 -1.12 12.22 -30.29
CA THR A 59 -2.06 12.48 -29.20
C THR A 59 -2.98 13.65 -29.51
N VAL A 60 -2.42 14.75 -30.02
CA VAL A 60 -3.19 15.93 -30.43
C VAL A 60 -4.12 15.60 -31.60
N PHE A 61 -3.71 14.71 -32.51
CA PHE A 61 -4.58 14.20 -33.57
C PHE A 61 -5.81 13.48 -32.99
N MET A 62 -5.61 12.55 -32.06
CA MET A 62 -6.70 11.81 -31.41
C MET A 62 -7.64 12.73 -30.64
N ILE A 63 -7.10 13.68 -29.86
CA ILE A 63 -7.90 14.72 -29.18
C ILE A 63 -8.68 15.53 -30.23
N GLY A 64 -8.02 15.92 -31.31
CA GLY A 64 -8.63 16.66 -32.42
C GLY A 64 -9.83 15.93 -33.03
N ILE A 65 -9.74 14.61 -33.23
CA ILE A 65 -10.85 13.79 -33.72
C ILE A 65 -11.97 13.73 -32.70
N VAL A 66 -11.66 13.35 -31.46
CA VAL A 66 -12.66 13.11 -30.40
C VAL A 66 -13.48 14.37 -30.08
N PHE A 67 -12.84 15.54 -30.04
CA PHE A 67 -13.52 16.80 -29.70
C PHE A 67 -14.13 17.52 -30.91
N SER A 68 -13.84 17.10 -32.15
CA SER A 68 -14.36 17.77 -33.35
C SER A 68 -15.90 17.75 -33.46
N PRO A 69 -16.63 16.66 -33.15
CA PRO A 69 -18.09 16.67 -33.23
C PRO A 69 -18.70 17.62 -32.21
N LEU A 70 -18.21 17.59 -30.96
CA LEU A 70 -18.66 18.49 -29.89
C LEU A 70 -18.44 19.95 -30.27
N TYR A 71 -17.26 20.26 -30.81
CA TYR A 71 -16.93 21.61 -31.28
C TYR A 71 -17.87 22.09 -32.40
N LEU A 72 -18.18 21.23 -33.37
CA LEU A 72 -19.09 21.56 -34.47
C LEU A 72 -20.52 21.79 -33.95
N ILE A 73 -21.00 20.95 -33.04
CA ILE A 73 -22.34 21.08 -32.41
C ILE A 73 -22.47 22.39 -31.64
N LEU A 74 -21.46 22.76 -30.83
CA LEU A 74 -21.50 23.98 -30.02
C LEU A 74 -21.37 25.28 -30.84
N ASN A 75 -20.92 25.19 -32.10
CA ASN A 75 -20.82 26.32 -33.01
C ASN A 75 -21.98 26.40 -34.02
N VAL A 76 -22.99 25.53 -33.89
CA VAL A 76 -24.23 25.62 -34.65
C VAL A 76 -24.90 26.98 -34.38
N LYS A 77 -25.48 27.60 -35.42
CA LYS A 77 -26.08 28.95 -35.39
C LYS A 77 -25.09 30.11 -35.15
N GLY A 78 -23.80 29.92 -35.41
CA GLY A 78 -22.82 31.04 -35.48
C GLY A 78 -22.36 31.59 -34.13
N LYS A 79 -22.72 30.94 -33.01
CA LYS A 79 -22.16 31.24 -31.70
C LYS A 79 -20.71 30.77 -31.65
N LYS A 80 -19.79 31.58 -31.12
CA LYS A 80 -18.37 31.20 -30.93
C LYS A 80 -18.14 30.34 -29.67
N THR A 81 -19.20 29.76 -29.12
CA THR A 81 -19.18 29.03 -27.84
C THR A 81 -18.26 27.81 -27.90
N GLY A 82 -18.28 27.04 -29.00
CA GLY A 82 -17.40 25.87 -29.17
C GLY A 82 -15.92 26.24 -29.16
N GLN A 83 -15.55 27.42 -29.68
CA GLN A 83 -14.16 27.89 -29.62
C GLN A 83 -13.70 28.18 -28.20
N THR A 84 -14.51 28.88 -27.41
CA THR A 84 -14.19 29.15 -26.00
C THR A 84 -14.08 27.85 -25.21
N VAL A 85 -15.04 26.94 -25.37
CA VAL A 85 -15.04 25.63 -24.70
C VAL A 85 -13.79 24.82 -25.06
N PHE A 86 -13.39 24.80 -26.33
CA PHE A 86 -12.21 24.04 -26.75
C PHE A 86 -10.89 24.66 -26.27
N VAL A 87 -10.79 26.00 -26.19
CA VAL A 87 -9.62 26.66 -25.57
C VAL A 87 -9.52 26.33 -24.08
N ILE A 88 -10.64 26.34 -23.35
CA ILE A 88 -10.69 25.92 -21.94
C ILE A 88 -10.30 24.45 -21.80
N THR A 89 -10.81 23.59 -22.68
CA THR A 89 -10.47 22.16 -22.70
C THR A 89 -8.98 21.95 -22.96
N ALA A 90 -8.39 22.66 -23.93
CA ALA A 90 -6.96 22.60 -24.20
C ALA A 90 -6.12 23.07 -23.01
N PHE A 91 -6.55 24.12 -22.30
CA PHE A 91 -5.91 24.57 -21.06
C PHE A 91 -5.94 23.49 -19.97
N ILE A 92 -7.10 22.86 -19.75
CA ILE A 92 -7.25 21.77 -18.78
C ILE A 92 -6.36 20.57 -19.18
N LEU A 93 -6.33 20.19 -20.46
CA LEU A 93 -5.49 19.08 -20.94
C LEU A 93 -3.99 19.37 -20.73
N VAL A 94 -3.55 20.62 -20.87
CA VAL A 94 -2.18 21.03 -20.54
C VAL A 94 -1.92 20.89 -19.04
N LEU A 95 -2.82 21.38 -18.18
CA LEU A 95 -2.69 21.21 -16.72
C LEU A 95 -2.62 19.73 -16.29
N VAL A 96 -3.47 18.89 -16.88
CA VAL A 96 -3.45 17.45 -16.65
C VAL A 96 -2.11 16.85 -17.11
N ASN A 97 -1.65 17.18 -18.32
CA ASN A 97 -0.37 16.65 -18.82
C ASN A 97 0.83 17.08 -17.96
N ILE A 98 0.87 18.34 -17.48
CA ILE A 98 1.90 18.82 -16.55
C ILE A 98 1.90 17.97 -15.28
N SER A 99 0.71 17.72 -14.71
CA SER A 99 0.56 16.92 -13.48
C SER A 99 1.02 15.47 -13.67
N LEU A 100 0.69 14.88 -14.83
CA LEU A 100 1.11 13.51 -15.17
C LEU A 100 2.61 13.41 -15.44
N VAL A 101 3.23 14.43 -16.05
CA VAL A 101 4.68 14.51 -16.22
C VAL A 101 5.35 14.60 -14.85
N GLN A 102 4.86 15.43 -13.94
CA GLN A 102 5.40 15.50 -12.57
C GLN A 102 5.30 14.16 -11.86
N TYR A 103 4.12 13.51 -11.91
CA TYR A 103 3.95 12.17 -11.35
C TYR A 103 4.98 11.18 -11.92
N SER A 104 5.21 11.23 -13.24
CA SER A 104 6.18 10.36 -13.91
C SER A 104 7.62 10.65 -13.53
N LEU A 105 7.99 11.90 -13.30
CA LEU A 105 9.33 12.27 -12.83
C LEU A 105 9.57 11.86 -11.38
N THR A 106 8.54 11.88 -10.54
CA THR A 106 8.63 11.46 -9.13
C THR A 106 8.61 9.95 -8.97
N THR A 107 7.67 9.25 -9.61
CA THR A 107 7.43 7.81 -9.41
C THR A 107 8.20 6.91 -10.38
N LEU A 108 8.77 7.50 -11.42
CA LEU A 108 9.39 6.82 -12.57
C LEU A 108 8.40 5.93 -13.36
N LEU A 109 7.09 6.17 -13.20
CA LEU A 109 6.01 5.49 -13.92
C LEU A 109 5.01 6.47 -14.50
N ASN A 110 4.37 6.09 -15.61
CA ASN A 110 3.21 6.81 -16.11
C ASN A 110 1.98 6.42 -15.27
N LEU A 111 1.19 7.42 -14.84
CA LEU A 111 -0.12 7.19 -14.23
C LEU A 111 -1.11 6.72 -15.31
N GLY A 112 -1.78 5.61 -15.06
CA GLY A 112 -2.72 4.93 -15.96
C GLY A 112 -3.99 4.49 -15.23
N ALA A 113 -4.45 3.28 -15.53
CA ALA A 113 -5.64 2.68 -14.93
C ALA A 113 -5.51 2.46 -13.42
N ASP A 114 -4.30 2.53 -12.88
CA ASP A 114 -4.05 2.48 -11.44
C ASP A 114 -4.73 3.57 -10.65
N LEU A 115 -4.98 4.73 -11.27
CA LEU A 115 -5.79 5.77 -10.65
C LEU A 115 -7.16 5.23 -10.18
N LEU A 116 -7.72 4.24 -10.88
CA LEU A 116 -9.01 3.61 -10.53
C LEU A 116 -8.90 2.61 -9.38
N GLY A 117 -7.68 2.16 -9.06
CA GLY A 117 -7.41 1.20 -7.99
C GLY A 117 -7.24 1.79 -6.61
N TYR A 118 -7.09 3.12 -6.51
CA TYR A 118 -6.94 3.83 -5.23
C TYR A 118 -8.25 4.46 -4.77
N SER A 119 -8.52 4.37 -3.47
CA SER A 119 -9.63 5.12 -2.87
C SER A 119 -9.28 6.63 -2.79
N PHE A 120 -10.30 7.49 -2.65
CA PHE A 120 -10.05 8.92 -2.43
C PHE A 120 -9.25 9.17 -1.15
N ASP A 121 -9.46 8.36 -0.12
CA ASP A 121 -8.70 8.42 1.14
C ASP A 121 -7.23 8.03 0.95
N ASP A 122 -6.95 6.98 0.17
CA ASP A 122 -5.57 6.59 -0.19
C ASP A 122 -4.86 7.72 -0.92
N ILE A 123 -5.51 8.28 -1.95
CA ILE A 123 -4.97 9.40 -2.73
C ILE A 123 -4.68 10.58 -1.80
N PHE A 124 -5.62 10.94 -0.94
CA PHE A 124 -5.47 12.05 -0.01
C PHE A 124 -4.30 11.83 0.97
N LYS A 125 -4.19 10.62 1.56
CA LYS A 125 -3.10 10.27 2.48
C LYS A 125 -1.75 10.27 1.80
N THR A 126 -1.64 9.67 0.60
CA THR A 126 -0.41 9.66 -0.19
C THR A 126 0.03 11.08 -0.54
N VAL A 127 -0.87 11.94 -1.02
CA VAL A 127 -0.54 13.34 -1.34
C VAL A 127 -0.16 14.13 -0.09
N SER A 128 -0.89 13.94 1.01
CA SER A 128 -0.64 14.62 2.28
C SER A 128 0.71 14.25 2.89
N SER A 129 1.21 13.02 2.67
CA SER A 129 2.56 12.62 3.08
C SER A 129 3.66 13.37 2.31
N GLN A 130 3.41 13.79 1.07
CA GLN A 130 4.38 14.46 0.19
C GLN A 130 4.39 16.00 0.35
N GLY A 131 3.23 16.60 0.64
CA GLY A 131 3.00 18.06 0.53
C GLY A 131 3.81 18.97 1.45
N ALA A 132 4.59 18.43 2.38
CA ALA A 132 5.40 19.19 3.33
C ALA A 132 6.91 19.15 3.05
N ALA A 133 7.36 18.26 2.16
CA ALA A 133 8.78 18.06 1.86
C ALA A 133 9.15 18.51 0.43
N THR A 134 8.18 18.86 -0.41
CA THR A 134 8.42 19.36 -1.78
C THR A 134 8.78 20.84 -1.75
N PRO A 135 10.01 21.23 -2.14
CA PRO A 135 10.40 22.62 -2.25
C PRO A 135 9.44 23.42 -3.14
N ILE A 136 9.20 24.69 -2.84
CA ILE A 136 8.33 25.55 -3.67
C ILE A 136 8.84 25.65 -5.12
N THR A 137 10.14 25.41 -5.32
CA THR A 137 10.78 25.33 -6.63
C THR A 137 10.21 24.23 -7.52
N ASP A 138 9.70 23.15 -6.93
CA ASP A 138 9.06 22.04 -7.64
C ASP A 138 7.66 22.40 -8.16
N TYR A 139 7.14 23.58 -7.81
CA TYR A 139 5.89 24.10 -8.36
C TYR A 139 6.12 25.29 -9.32
N ILE A 140 7.36 25.77 -9.47
CA ILE A 140 7.65 26.91 -10.36
C ILE A 140 7.33 26.56 -11.80
N TYR A 141 7.66 25.36 -12.27
CA TYR A 141 7.37 24.99 -13.67
C TYR A 141 5.85 24.93 -13.94
N PHE A 142 5.01 24.57 -12.95
CA PHE A 142 3.55 24.65 -13.10
C PHE A 142 3.11 26.07 -13.44
N VAL A 143 3.59 27.06 -12.69
CA VAL A 143 3.28 28.48 -12.95
C VAL A 143 3.82 28.91 -14.32
N VAL A 144 5.05 28.52 -14.66
CA VAL A 144 5.68 28.84 -15.94
C VAL A 144 4.86 28.28 -17.11
N PHE A 145 4.46 27.01 -17.09
CA PHE A 145 3.70 26.40 -18.17
C PHE A 145 2.27 26.96 -18.27
N VAL A 146 1.66 27.37 -17.17
CA VAL A 146 0.37 28.10 -17.18
C VAL A 146 0.51 29.44 -17.90
N LEU A 147 1.52 30.24 -17.55
CA LEU A 147 1.78 31.52 -18.22
C LEU A 147 2.13 31.32 -19.70
N LEU A 148 2.94 30.29 -20.00
CA LEU A 148 3.35 29.94 -21.35
C LEU A 148 2.17 29.55 -22.23
N PHE A 149 1.15 28.86 -21.69
CA PHE A 149 -0.08 28.57 -22.41
C PHE A 149 -0.75 29.86 -22.91
N PHE A 150 -0.90 30.87 -22.05
CA PHE A 150 -1.53 32.13 -22.43
C PHE A 150 -0.70 32.89 -23.48
N VAL A 151 0.63 32.89 -23.34
CA VAL A 151 1.55 33.50 -24.32
C VAL A 151 1.47 32.79 -25.68
N VAL A 152 1.60 31.46 -25.71
CA VAL A 152 1.54 30.66 -26.95
C VAL A 152 0.17 30.82 -27.61
N ASN A 153 -0.92 30.76 -26.83
CA ASN A 153 -2.27 30.98 -27.34
C ASN A 153 -2.45 32.37 -27.96
N TYR A 154 -1.92 33.42 -27.31
CA TYR A 154 -1.94 34.78 -27.85
C TYR A 154 -1.15 34.87 -29.17
N LEU A 155 0.08 34.32 -29.22
CA LEU A 155 0.93 34.35 -30.41
C LEU A 155 0.31 33.57 -31.58
N VAL A 156 -0.17 32.34 -31.36
CA VAL A 156 -0.80 31.53 -32.42
C VAL A 156 -2.07 32.20 -32.93
N LYS A 157 -2.86 32.81 -32.05
CA LYS A 157 -4.09 33.49 -32.42
C LYS A 157 -3.83 34.75 -33.27
N HIS A 158 -2.90 35.61 -32.85
CA HIS A 158 -2.73 36.96 -33.39
C HIS A 158 -1.53 37.16 -34.32
N LYS A 159 -0.47 36.37 -34.18
CA LYS A 159 0.80 36.55 -34.91
C LYS A 159 1.05 35.49 -35.98
N ILE A 160 0.51 34.27 -35.82
CA ILE A 160 0.72 33.18 -36.78
C ILE A 160 -0.36 33.18 -37.86
N ALA A 161 0.09 33.13 -39.12
CA ALA A 161 -0.78 33.04 -40.29
C ALA A 161 -1.62 31.75 -40.29
N ASN A 162 -2.88 31.86 -40.71
CA ASN A 162 -3.82 30.74 -40.74
C ASN A 162 -3.30 29.56 -41.57
N LYS A 163 -2.76 29.82 -42.78
CA LYS A 163 -2.19 28.79 -43.66
C LYS A 163 -1.04 28.03 -42.99
N LEU A 164 -0.14 28.75 -42.32
CA LEU A 164 0.98 28.16 -41.61
C LEU A 164 0.51 27.29 -40.44
N SER A 165 -0.52 27.73 -39.70
CA SER A 165 -1.07 26.94 -38.59
C SER A 165 -1.61 25.58 -39.05
N VAL A 166 -2.37 25.60 -40.15
CA VAL A 166 -2.91 24.37 -40.77
C VAL A 166 -1.76 23.49 -41.28
N LEU A 167 -0.78 24.07 -41.97
CA LEU A 167 0.35 23.34 -42.53
C LEU A 167 1.15 22.59 -41.46
N VAL A 168 1.50 23.26 -40.35
CA VAL A 168 2.29 22.64 -39.27
C VAL A 168 1.53 21.48 -38.63
N VAL A 169 0.24 21.66 -38.33
CA VAL A 169 -0.59 20.59 -37.73
C VAL A 169 -0.69 19.40 -38.69
N VAL A 170 -0.95 19.65 -39.97
CA VAL A 170 -1.06 18.57 -40.98
C VAL A 170 0.25 17.82 -41.15
N ILE A 171 1.39 18.52 -41.25
CA ILE A 171 2.71 17.89 -41.37
C ILE A 171 3.02 17.05 -40.12
N ALA A 172 2.76 17.57 -38.92
CA ALA A 172 3.00 16.83 -37.68
C ALA A 172 2.17 15.54 -37.61
N ILE A 173 0.90 15.59 -38.03
CA ILE A 173 0.02 14.41 -38.08
C ILE A 173 0.50 13.41 -39.14
N LEU A 174 0.79 13.86 -40.36
CA LEU A 174 1.29 13.00 -41.44
C LEU A 174 2.64 12.36 -41.08
N GLY A 175 3.46 13.06 -40.30
CA GLY A 175 4.71 12.52 -39.76
C GLY A 175 4.47 11.48 -38.66
N ALA A 176 3.46 11.64 -37.81
CA ALA A 176 3.23 10.75 -36.66
C ALA A 176 2.50 9.44 -37.02
N VAL A 177 1.50 9.50 -37.92
CA VAL A 177 0.63 8.35 -38.22
C VAL A 177 1.40 7.12 -38.75
N PRO A 178 2.33 7.24 -39.72
CA PRO A 178 3.08 6.08 -40.22
C PRO A 178 3.92 5.40 -39.14
N PHE A 179 4.55 6.18 -38.25
CA PHE A 179 5.42 5.65 -37.22
C PHE A 179 4.68 4.78 -36.20
N ARG A 180 3.38 5.04 -35.96
CA ARG A 180 2.54 4.17 -35.12
C ARG A 180 2.45 2.74 -35.64
N PHE A 181 2.50 2.53 -36.94
CA PHE A 181 2.34 1.22 -37.58
C PHE A 181 3.67 0.61 -38.06
N LEU A 182 4.69 1.43 -38.31
CA LEU A 182 5.97 0.98 -38.87
C LEU A 182 7.02 0.57 -37.82
N THR A 183 6.89 1.01 -36.57
CA THR A 183 7.89 0.71 -35.53
C THR A 183 7.27 0.43 -34.17
N SER A 184 7.57 -0.73 -33.62
CA SER A 184 7.21 -1.10 -32.24
C SER A 184 7.94 -0.25 -31.19
N GLN A 185 8.99 0.49 -31.55
CA GLN A 185 9.63 1.43 -30.64
C GLN A 185 8.73 2.62 -30.33
N PHE A 186 7.97 3.12 -31.32
CA PHE A 186 7.05 4.24 -31.12
C PHE A 186 5.97 3.95 -30.08
N THR A 187 5.65 2.68 -29.87
CA THR A 187 4.57 2.25 -28.97
C THR A 187 5.04 2.02 -27.54
N GLN A 188 6.34 2.13 -27.24
CA GLN A 188 6.87 1.92 -25.89
C GLN A 188 6.46 3.03 -24.93
N GLU A 189 6.15 2.67 -23.68
CA GLU A 189 5.62 3.57 -22.64
C GLU A 189 6.47 4.84 -22.43
N LYS A 190 7.81 4.73 -22.56
CA LYS A 190 8.75 5.85 -22.37
C LYS A 190 8.63 6.98 -23.38
N HIS A 191 8.05 6.70 -24.56
CA HIS A 191 7.85 7.67 -25.64
C HIS A 191 6.43 8.23 -25.67
N GLN A 192 5.49 7.62 -24.95
CA GLN A 192 4.09 8.03 -25.01
C GLN A 192 3.87 9.37 -24.30
N ASN A 193 3.01 10.19 -24.89
CA ASN A 193 2.42 11.33 -24.18
C ASN A 193 1.61 10.82 -22.98
N LYS A 194 1.71 11.50 -21.84
CA LYS A 194 1.12 11.01 -20.59
C LYS A 194 -0.42 11.01 -20.60
N VAL A 195 -1.05 12.00 -21.24
CA VAL A 195 -2.52 12.02 -21.41
C VAL A 195 -2.97 10.85 -22.28
N TYR A 196 -2.25 10.57 -23.37
CA TYR A 196 -2.55 9.39 -24.19
C TYR A 196 -2.38 8.11 -23.38
N TYR A 197 -1.27 7.95 -22.67
CA TYR A 197 -1.01 6.76 -21.85
C TYR A 197 -2.15 6.54 -20.85
N LEU A 198 -2.54 7.56 -20.10
CA LEU A 198 -3.62 7.49 -19.11
C LEU A 198 -4.92 6.98 -19.72
N VAL A 199 -5.34 7.58 -20.84
CA VAL A 199 -6.60 7.21 -21.50
C VAL A 199 -6.51 5.81 -22.12
N ALA A 200 -5.42 5.52 -22.84
CA ALA A 200 -5.23 4.23 -23.48
C ALA A 200 -5.21 3.09 -22.47
N ASP A 201 -4.54 3.30 -21.32
CA ASP A 201 -4.44 2.30 -20.27
C ASP A 201 -5.78 2.08 -19.55
N ILE A 202 -6.55 3.14 -19.27
CA ILE A 202 -7.91 3.02 -18.73
C ILE A 202 -8.83 2.27 -19.69
N VAL A 203 -8.75 2.56 -21.00
CA VAL A 203 -9.53 1.84 -22.02
C VAL A 203 -9.13 0.37 -22.04
N GLN A 204 -7.82 0.07 -22.05
CA GLN A 204 -7.34 -1.30 -22.06
C GLN A 204 -7.77 -2.07 -20.80
N TYR A 205 -7.68 -1.45 -19.62
CA TYR A 205 -8.16 -2.02 -18.36
C TYR A 205 -9.64 -2.42 -18.44
N ASN A 206 -10.50 -1.58 -19.02
CA ASN A 206 -11.92 -1.89 -19.17
C ASN A 206 -12.18 -3.04 -20.17
N ILE A 207 -11.41 -3.08 -21.27
CA ILE A 207 -11.47 -4.19 -22.25
C ILE A 207 -11.02 -5.50 -21.61
N ASP A 208 -9.90 -5.48 -20.89
CA ASP A 208 -9.37 -6.63 -20.16
C ASP A 208 -10.40 -7.13 -19.15
N LYS A 209 -11.01 -6.22 -18.36
CA LYS A 209 -12.04 -6.57 -17.38
C LYS A 209 -13.25 -7.26 -18.01
N ALA A 210 -13.73 -6.75 -19.16
CA ALA A 210 -14.81 -7.38 -19.90
C ALA A 210 -14.45 -8.78 -20.41
N THR A 211 -13.18 -8.99 -20.80
CA THR A 211 -12.68 -10.27 -21.32
C THR A 211 -12.43 -11.29 -20.21
N ILE A 212 -12.00 -10.83 -19.04
CA ILE A 212 -11.64 -11.65 -17.87
C ILE A 212 -12.88 -12.27 -17.21
N ASN A 213 -14.03 -11.61 -17.27
CA ASN A 213 -15.32 -12.10 -16.72
C ASN A 213 -15.94 -13.28 -17.50
N THR A 214 -15.17 -13.98 -18.33
CA THR A 214 -15.62 -15.10 -19.17
C THR A 214 -15.20 -16.48 -18.65
N TYR A 215 -14.68 -16.56 -17.41
CA TYR A 215 -14.30 -17.84 -16.80
C TYR A 215 -15.51 -18.79 -16.73
N LYS A 216 -15.39 -19.98 -17.34
CA LYS A 216 -16.46 -20.97 -17.40
C LYS A 216 -16.41 -21.87 -16.17
N VAL A 217 -17.41 -21.73 -15.30
CA VAL A 217 -17.60 -22.55 -14.11
C VAL A 217 -18.36 -23.81 -14.46
N THR A 218 -17.94 -24.91 -13.85
CA THR A 218 -18.49 -26.27 -13.89
C THR A 218 -18.42 -26.82 -12.46
N ASP A 219 -19.15 -27.90 -12.18
CA ASP A 219 -19.15 -28.51 -10.84
C ASP A 219 -17.76 -28.97 -10.39
N THR A 220 -16.84 -29.27 -11.32
CA THR A 220 -15.49 -29.76 -11.02
C THR A 220 -14.43 -28.67 -10.86
N ASN A 221 -14.72 -27.41 -11.22
CA ASN A 221 -13.75 -26.32 -11.18
C ASN A 221 -14.24 -25.08 -10.41
N GLU A 222 -15.23 -25.26 -9.52
CA GLU A 222 -15.76 -24.19 -8.68
C GLU A 222 -14.67 -23.50 -7.84
N TYR A 223 -13.68 -24.26 -7.37
CA TYR A 223 -12.49 -23.81 -6.65
C TYR A 223 -11.20 -24.14 -7.44
N PRO A 224 -10.88 -23.41 -8.52
CA PRO A 224 -9.87 -23.83 -9.51
C PRO A 224 -8.43 -23.79 -9.01
N ILE A 225 -8.16 -23.08 -7.91
CA ILE A 225 -6.83 -23.00 -7.27
C ILE A 225 -6.70 -23.91 -6.05
N LEU A 226 -7.78 -24.56 -5.63
CA LEU A 226 -7.80 -25.43 -4.46
C LEU A 226 -7.21 -26.80 -4.83
N LYS A 227 -6.12 -27.17 -4.16
CA LYS A 227 -5.35 -28.39 -4.43
C LYS A 227 -5.11 -29.14 -3.14
N ARG A 228 -4.99 -30.47 -3.22
CA ARG A 228 -4.60 -31.29 -2.07
C ARG A 228 -3.19 -30.89 -1.61
N PHE A 229 -3.01 -30.71 -0.30
CA PHE A 229 -1.71 -30.48 0.31
C PHE A 229 -0.79 -31.69 0.05
N GLN A 230 0.40 -31.43 -0.49
CA GLN A 230 1.41 -32.46 -0.77
C GLN A 230 2.56 -32.35 0.23
N ARG A 231 2.65 -33.30 1.15
CA ARG A 231 3.64 -33.31 2.24
C ARG A 231 5.09 -33.50 1.76
N ASN A 232 5.31 -34.02 0.55
CA ASN A 232 6.62 -34.51 0.07
C ASN A 232 7.58 -33.44 -0.50
N GLN A 233 7.23 -32.14 -0.51
CA GLN A 233 8.10 -31.08 -1.07
C GLN A 233 8.77 -30.23 0.01
N ASP A 234 9.43 -30.86 0.98
CA ASP A 234 10.26 -30.15 1.94
C ASP A 234 11.65 -29.86 1.37
N VAL A 235 11.93 -28.58 1.15
CA VAL A 235 13.20 -28.09 0.59
C VAL A 235 14.10 -27.44 1.65
N LEU A 236 13.64 -27.32 2.90
CA LEU A 236 14.36 -26.58 3.94
C LEU A 236 15.01 -27.51 4.97
N SER A 237 14.40 -28.65 5.31
CA SER A 237 14.88 -29.55 6.38
C SER A 237 16.36 -29.89 6.34
N GLY A 238 16.91 -30.12 5.14
CA GLY A 238 18.32 -30.47 4.96
C GLY A 238 19.32 -29.39 5.41
N PHE A 239 18.87 -28.17 5.71
CA PHE A 239 19.70 -27.06 6.15
C PHE A 239 19.58 -26.75 7.65
N PHE A 240 18.76 -27.50 8.40
CA PHE A 240 18.46 -27.22 9.80
C PHE A 240 18.84 -28.40 10.71
N THR A 241 19.36 -28.06 11.89
CA THR A 241 19.45 -28.97 13.03
C THR A 241 18.11 -28.95 13.77
N ILE A 242 17.26 -29.93 13.49
CA ILE A 242 15.89 -30.00 14.00
C ILE A 242 15.87 -30.49 15.45
N GLN A 243 15.04 -29.84 16.28
CA GLN A 243 14.73 -30.28 17.65
C GLN A 243 13.31 -30.90 17.67
N PRO A 244 13.13 -32.22 17.55
CA PRO A 244 11.83 -32.83 17.21
C PRO A 244 10.72 -32.55 18.24
N THR A 245 11.10 -32.36 19.51
CA THR A 245 10.17 -32.18 20.63
C THR A 245 9.79 -30.71 20.88
N GLN A 246 10.46 -29.76 20.23
CA GLN A 246 10.25 -28.33 20.47
C GLN A 246 10.08 -27.56 19.16
N LYS A 247 8.83 -27.19 18.87
CA LYS A 247 8.48 -26.32 17.74
C LYS A 247 9.24 -24.98 17.82
N PRO A 248 9.85 -24.49 16.73
CA PRO A 248 10.63 -23.25 16.75
C PRO A 248 9.70 -22.05 16.78
N ASN A 249 10.19 -20.94 17.33
CA ASN A 249 9.61 -19.63 17.04
C ASN A 249 9.91 -19.25 15.59
N ILE A 250 9.00 -18.48 14.98
CA ILE A 250 9.16 -17.98 13.62
C ILE A 250 8.95 -16.46 13.65
N VAL A 251 9.94 -15.72 13.17
CA VAL A 251 9.91 -14.26 13.09
C VAL A 251 10.12 -13.85 11.64
N VAL A 252 9.10 -13.24 11.05
CA VAL A 252 9.15 -12.70 9.69
C VAL A 252 9.35 -11.19 9.78
N VAL A 253 10.37 -10.65 9.11
CA VAL A 253 10.66 -9.22 9.04
C VAL A 253 10.54 -8.78 7.59
N ILE A 254 9.51 -7.98 7.33
CA ILE A 254 9.24 -7.34 6.04
C ILE A 254 9.91 -5.97 6.07
N LEU A 255 10.95 -5.81 5.26
CA LEU A 255 11.79 -4.63 5.16
C LEU A 255 11.24 -3.67 4.09
N GLU A 256 10.51 -2.65 4.54
CA GLU A 256 9.94 -1.58 3.72
C GLU A 256 10.94 -1.02 2.69
N GLY A 257 10.56 -1.05 1.41
CA GLY A 257 11.34 -0.51 0.30
C GLY A 257 12.69 -1.21 0.06
N GLN A 258 12.99 -2.31 0.74
CA GLN A 258 14.30 -2.97 0.63
C GLN A 258 14.41 -3.76 -0.69
N GLY A 259 14.94 -3.13 -1.73
CA GLY A 259 15.30 -3.81 -2.97
C GLY A 259 16.58 -4.64 -2.83
N ALA A 260 16.72 -5.69 -3.63
CA ALA A 260 17.93 -6.53 -3.64
C ALA A 260 19.18 -5.75 -4.07
N GLU A 261 19.01 -4.66 -4.82
CA GLU A 261 20.13 -3.83 -5.30
C GLU A 261 20.90 -3.11 -4.18
N PHE A 262 20.33 -3.01 -2.98
CA PHE A 262 20.92 -2.30 -1.84
C PHE A 262 21.74 -3.22 -0.92
N VAL A 263 21.76 -4.52 -1.19
CA VAL A 263 22.44 -5.53 -0.37
C VAL A 263 23.28 -6.47 -1.23
N ASP A 264 24.14 -7.23 -0.58
CA ASP A 264 24.94 -8.31 -1.18
C ASP A 264 25.90 -7.85 -2.29
N GLY A 265 26.41 -6.61 -2.17
CA GLY A 265 27.36 -6.06 -3.13
C GLY A 265 26.76 -5.74 -4.51
N ASN A 266 25.44 -5.62 -4.62
CA ASN A 266 24.76 -5.11 -5.81
C ASN A 266 25.00 -3.60 -6.02
N THR A 267 24.38 -3.02 -7.06
CA THR A 267 24.68 -1.67 -7.57
C THR A 267 24.59 -0.57 -6.51
N TYR A 268 23.56 -0.61 -5.64
CA TYR A 268 23.31 0.39 -4.61
C TYR A 268 23.75 -0.04 -3.20
N SER A 269 24.53 -1.12 -3.09
CA SER A 269 25.02 -1.65 -1.81
C SER A 269 26.09 -0.76 -1.16
N GLY A 270 26.36 -1.03 0.12
CA GLY A 270 27.33 -0.30 0.95
C GLY A 270 26.71 0.49 2.10
N PHE A 271 25.37 0.51 2.18
CA PHE A 271 24.62 1.25 3.21
C PHE A 271 23.75 0.33 4.09
N ALA A 272 23.95 -0.99 4.01
CA ALA A 272 23.29 -2.00 4.84
C ALA A 272 24.30 -3.06 5.37
N PRO A 273 25.37 -2.65 6.07
CA PRO A 273 26.47 -3.54 6.42
C PRO A 273 26.10 -4.69 7.38
N TYR A 274 25.16 -4.48 8.30
CA TYR A 274 24.73 -5.56 9.18
C TYR A 274 23.87 -6.60 8.45
N ILE A 275 22.93 -6.16 7.62
CA ILE A 275 22.12 -7.03 6.78
C ILE A 275 23.02 -7.84 5.84
N ASP A 276 24.02 -7.22 5.20
CA ASP A 276 25.01 -7.93 4.38
C ASP A 276 25.77 -9.00 5.19
N SER A 277 26.16 -8.67 6.43
CA SER A 277 26.81 -9.63 7.32
C SER A 277 25.90 -10.81 7.70
N LEU A 278 24.59 -10.57 7.79
CA LEU A 278 23.59 -11.56 8.14
C LEU A 278 23.27 -12.47 6.95
N ILE A 279 23.17 -11.92 5.73
CA ILE A 279 23.00 -12.67 4.48
C ILE A 279 24.12 -13.71 4.33
N ASN A 280 25.37 -13.35 4.64
CA ASN A 280 26.51 -14.27 4.57
C ASN A 280 26.47 -15.44 5.57
N LYS A 281 25.55 -15.41 6.54
CA LYS A 281 25.31 -16.47 7.54
C LYS A 281 23.96 -17.17 7.35
N SER A 282 23.29 -16.91 6.22
CA SER A 282 21.90 -17.30 5.98
C SER A 282 21.75 -18.26 4.80
N LEU A 283 20.55 -18.81 4.65
CA LEU A 283 20.04 -19.29 3.37
C LEU A 283 19.58 -18.07 2.57
N TYR A 284 20.14 -17.81 1.39
CA TYR A 284 19.86 -16.61 0.59
C TYR A 284 19.44 -16.95 -0.84
N TRP A 285 18.33 -16.34 -1.30
CA TRP A 285 17.83 -16.46 -2.66
C TRP A 285 18.18 -15.21 -3.46
N GLU A 286 19.13 -15.35 -4.39
CA GLU A 286 19.62 -14.24 -5.22
C GLU A 286 18.53 -13.74 -6.19
N ASN A 287 17.65 -14.63 -6.64
CA ASN A 287 16.64 -14.38 -7.68
C ASN A 287 15.23 -14.45 -7.10
N PHE A 288 14.97 -13.62 -6.09
CA PHE A 288 13.69 -13.56 -5.39
C PHE A 288 12.87 -12.33 -5.76
N VAL A 289 11.57 -12.52 -6.01
CA VAL A 289 10.68 -11.41 -6.40
C VAL A 289 9.53 -11.20 -5.43
N SER A 290 9.24 -9.94 -5.13
CA SER A 290 7.94 -9.56 -4.59
C SER A 290 6.87 -9.77 -5.65
N THR A 291 5.66 -10.14 -5.22
CA THR A 291 4.53 -10.31 -6.13
C THR A 291 3.83 -8.98 -6.45
N THR A 292 4.12 -7.93 -5.68
CA THR A 292 3.62 -6.58 -5.87
C THR A 292 4.72 -5.54 -5.89
N GLY A 293 4.52 -4.45 -6.64
CA GLY A 293 5.49 -3.35 -6.77
C GLY A 293 5.34 -2.25 -5.71
N ARG A 294 4.50 -2.48 -4.70
CA ARG A 294 4.17 -1.63 -3.53
C ARG A 294 3.73 -2.54 -2.36
N THR A 295 3.64 -2.00 -1.15
CA THR A 295 3.36 -2.73 0.10
C THR A 295 2.00 -3.44 0.14
N PHE A 296 0.96 -2.91 -0.52
CA PHE A 296 -0.44 -3.39 -0.41
C PHE A 296 -0.68 -4.90 -0.64
N GLY A 297 0.24 -5.62 -1.29
CA GLY A 297 0.09 -7.05 -1.59
C GLY A 297 1.03 -7.99 -0.84
N VAL A 298 2.00 -7.49 -0.07
CA VAL A 298 3.05 -8.35 0.51
C VAL A 298 2.48 -9.31 1.56
N VAL A 299 1.68 -8.82 2.51
CA VAL A 299 1.14 -9.61 3.62
C VAL A 299 0.32 -10.82 3.14
N PRO A 300 -0.72 -10.66 2.27
CA PRO A 300 -1.49 -11.81 1.79
C PRO A 300 -0.66 -12.75 0.89
N SER A 301 0.24 -12.21 0.07
CA SER A 301 1.08 -13.03 -0.82
C SER A 301 2.09 -13.87 -0.02
N LEU A 302 2.78 -13.25 0.93
CA LEU A 302 3.83 -13.87 1.75
C LEU A 302 3.26 -14.90 2.72
N LEU A 303 2.15 -14.55 3.39
CA LEU A 303 1.62 -15.34 4.49
C LEU A 303 0.56 -16.34 4.09
N GLY A 304 -0.11 -16.15 2.95
CA GLY A 304 -1.16 -17.06 2.49
C GLY A 304 -0.95 -17.59 1.08
N SER A 305 0.08 -17.14 0.34
CA SER A 305 0.25 -17.48 -1.08
C SER A 305 -1.02 -17.18 -1.88
N LEU A 306 -1.65 -16.04 -1.61
CA LEU A 306 -2.99 -15.71 -2.12
C LEU A 306 -2.95 -14.97 -3.47
N PRO A 307 -4.02 -15.09 -4.30
CA PRO A 307 -4.18 -14.28 -5.50
C PRO A 307 -4.43 -12.81 -5.17
N PHE A 308 -4.54 -11.94 -6.18
CA PHE A 308 -4.63 -10.49 -6.01
C PHE A 308 -6.06 -9.93 -6.10
N GLY A 309 -6.97 -10.56 -6.83
CA GLY A 309 -8.20 -9.89 -7.26
C GLY A 309 -7.94 -8.73 -8.23
N ASP A 310 -8.90 -7.81 -8.34
CA ASP A 310 -8.85 -6.70 -9.32
C ASP A 310 -7.77 -5.67 -8.97
N THR A 311 -7.77 -5.17 -7.72
CA THR A 311 -6.95 -4.03 -7.27
C THR A 311 -5.90 -4.40 -6.21
N GLY A 312 -5.84 -5.66 -5.80
CA GLY A 312 -5.02 -6.14 -4.69
C GLY A 312 -5.86 -6.83 -3.63
N PHE A 313 -5.31 -7.87 -2.99
CA PHE A 313 -6.11 -8.75 -2.13
C PHE A 313 -6.71 -8.01 -0.93
N LEU A 314 -5.93 -7.11 -0.32
CA LEU A 314 -6.38 -6.30 0.82
C LEU A 314 -7.46 -5.27 0.43
N GLU A 315 -7.56 -4.93 -0.85
CA GLU A 315 -8.55 -3.97 -1.37
C GLU A 315 -9.91 -4.58 -1.66
N ILE A 316 -10.04 -5.91 -1.61
CA ILE A 316 -11.32 -6.58 -1.79
C ILE A 316 -12.26 -6.15 -0.65
N PRO A 317 -13.45 -5.59 -0.93
CA PRO A 317 -14.33 -5.02 0.10
C PRO A 317 -14.63 -5.99 1.25
N GLU A 318 -15.03 -7.21 0.92
CA GLU A 318 -15.16 -8.30 1.88
C GLU A 318 -13.95 -9.23 1.74
N THR A 319 -13.19 -9.41 2.83
CA THR A 319 -12.00 -10.25 2.81
C THR A 319 -12.39 -11.68 2.42
N PRO A 320 -11.91 -12.21 1.27
CA PRO A 320 -12.30 -13.55 0.83
C PRO A 320 -11.90 -14.62 1.82
N SER A 321 -12.64 -15.71 1.85
CA SER A 321 -12.33 -16.95 2.52
C SER A 321 -10.96 -17.48 2.08
N HIS A 322 -10.03 -17.58 3.03
CA HIS A 322 -8.67 -18.05 2.79
C HIS A 322 -8.05 -18.74 4.02
N VAL A 323 -6.90 -19.36 3.78
CA VAL A 323 -6.00 -19.93 4.79
C VAL A 323 -4.66 -19.19 4.70
N SER A 324 -4.07 -18.87 5.85
CA SER A 324 -2.74 -18.28 5.96
C SER A 324 -1.89 -18.93 7.05
N LEU A 325 -0.60 -18.61 7.08
CA LEU A 325 0.33 -18.98 8.16
C LEU A 325 -0.22 -18.57 9.54
N PHE A 326 -0.88 -17.42 9.68
CA PHE A 326 -1.50 -17.04 10.95
C PHE A 326 -2.55 -18.07 11.37
N SER A 327 -3.47 -18.41 10.49
CA SER A 327 -4.55 -19.37 10.80
C SER A 327 -4.01 -20.77 11.07
N ILE A 328 -3.04 -21.25 10.28
CA ILE A 328 -2.44 -22.59 10.44
C ILE A 328 -1.67 -22.66 11.75
N LEU A 329 -0.76 -21.71 12.02
CA LEU A 329 0.11 -21.76 13.18
C LEU A 329 -0.68 -21.55 14.47
N LYS A 330 -1.69 -20.66 14.47
CA LYS A 330 -2.59 -20.48 15.61
C LYS A 330 -3.33 -21.76 15.97
N GLN A 331 -3.91 -22.46 14.99
CA GLN A 331 -4.56 -23.76 15.21
C GLN A 331 -3.59 -24.80 15.79
N ASN A 332 -2.29 -24.65 15.51
CA ASN A 332 -1.22 -25.52 16.00
C ASN A 332 -0.55 -25.04 17.29
N GLY A 333 -1.20 -24.14 18.03
CA GLY A 333 -0.80 -23.71 19.36
C GLY A 333 0.23 -22.59 19.40
N TYR A 334 0.55 -21.95 18.26
CA TYR A 334 1.39 -20.77 18.24
C TYR A 334 0.64 -19.53 18.73
N THR A 335 1.33 -18.69 19.50
CA THR A 335 0.87 -17.31 19.71
C THR A 335 1.23 -16.48 18.48
N THR A 336 0.23 -15.84 17.87
CA THR A 336 0.41 -15.06 16.64
C THR A 336 0.50 -13.56 16.93
N SER A 337 1.39 -12.84 16.23
CA SER A 337 1.53 -11.40 16.41
C SER A 337 1.86 -10.68 15.10
N TYR A 338 1.30 -9.49 14.92
CA TYR A 338 1.68 -8.55 13.87
C TYR A 338 2.15 -7.24 14.50
N TYR A 339 3.27 -6.71 14.03
CA TYR A 339 3.85 -5.45 14.51
C TYR A 339 4.13 -4.50 13.36
N THR A 340 3.74 -3.25 13.52
CA THR A 340 4.12 -2.15 12.63
C THR A 340 4.18 -0.85 13.40
N GLY A 341 5.03 0.08 12.96
CA GLY A 341 5.04 1.44 13.48
C GLY A 341 3.90 2.31 12.94
N ALA A 342 3.25 1.88 11.86
CA ALA A 342 2.18 2.61 11.17
C ALA A 342 0.79 2.22 11.68
N GLN A 343 -0.26 2.86 11.17
CA GLN A 343 -1.63 2.40 11.44
C GLN A 343 -1.95 1.18 10.58
N ALA A 344 -2.37 0.06 11.20
CA ALA A 344 -2.70 -1.16 10.45
C ALA A 344 -3.97 -1.03 9.59
N SER A 345 -4.75 0.05 9.76
CA SER A 345 -5.86 0.39 8.87
C SER A 345 -5.41 0.92 7.50
N PHE A 346 -4.18 1.41 7.38
CA PHE A 346 -3.60 1.75 6.08
C PHE A 346 -3.47 0.49 5.22
N ASP A 347 -3.82 0.58 3.93
CA ASP A 347 -3.93 -0.55 2.99
C ASP A 347 -4.77 -1.73 3.54
N ARG A 348 -5.67 -1.46 4.50
CA ARG A 348 -6.63 -2.44 5.05
C ARG A 348 -5.97 -3.70 5.62
N ILE A 349 -4.70 -3.64 6.03
CA ILE A 349 -3.97 -4.78 6.62
C ILE A 349 -4.74 -5.36 7.82
N ILE A 350 -5.32 -4.49 8.64
CA ILE A 350 -6.13 -4.90 9.81
C ILE A 350 -7.26 -5.86 9.45
N ASN A 351 -7.89 -5.74 8.28
CA ASN A 351 -8.97 -6.63 7.84
C ASN A 351 -8.45 -8.05 7.64
N PHE A 352 -7.27 -8.20 7.05
CA PHE A 352 -6.60 -9.49 6.90
C PHE A 352 -6.21 -10.08 8.26
N LEU A 353 -5.68 -9.25 9.18
CA LEU A 353 -5.29 -9.70 10.52
C LEU A 353 -6.50 -10.15 11.36
N GLU A 354 -7.60 -9.40 11.30
CA GLU A 354 -8.85 -9.77 11.98
C GLU A 354 -9.48 -11.02 11.37
N TYR A 355 -9.48 -11.15 10.05
CA TYR A 355 -9.97 -12.38 9.42
C TYR A 355 -9.19 -13.61 9.90
N ASN A 356 -7.88 -13.48 10.10
CA ASN A 356 -7.01 -14.57 10.57
C ASN A 356 -6.97 -14.73 12.10
N ASP A 357 -7.79 -13.97 12.84
CA ASP A 357 -7.85 -13.99 14.30
C ASP A 357 -6.47 -13.82 14.96
N VAL A 358 -5.62 -12.92 14.46
CA VAL A 358 -4.27 -12.69 15.03
C VAL A 358 -4.38 -12.26 16.50
N ASP A 359 -3.62 -12.92 17.39
CA ASP A 359 -3.78 -12.73 18.84
C ASP A 359 -3.40 -11.32 19.31
N PHE A 360 -2.28 -10.82 18.77
CA PHE A 360 -1.74 -9.51 19.12
C PHE A 360 -1.44 -8.69 17.86
N VAL A 361 -2.15 -7.58 17.70
CA VAL A 361 -1.84 -6.56 16.69
C VAL A 361 -1.26 -5.36 17.42
N VAL A 362 -0.02 -5.00 17.11
CA VAL A 362 0.69 -3.85 17.66
C VAL A 362 0.94 -2.88 16.51
N ASP A 363 0.02 -1.93 16.35
CA ASP A 363 0.14 -0.83 15.39
C ASP A 363 0.44 0.49 16.13
N GLU A 364 0.43 1.62 15.42
CA GLU A 364 0.68 2.95 15.97
C GLU A 364 -0.06 3.23 17.29
N ASN A 365 -1.30 2.77 17.44
CA ASN A 365 -2.16 3.06 18.60
C ASN A 365 -1.71 2.35 19.88
N MET A 366 -0.78 1.40 19.76
CA MET A 366 -0.29 0.55 20.85
C MET A 366 1.02 1.04 21.47
N PHE A 367 1.55 2.18 21.02
CA PHE A 367 2.76 2.81 21.56
C PHE A 367 2.43 3.90 22.59
N GLU A 368 3.00 3.79 23.79
CA GLU A 368 2.87 4.79 24.85
C GLU A 368 3.84 5.99 24.68
N ASP A 369 3.59 7.08 25.42
CA ASP A 369 4.37 8.34 25.42
C ASP A 369 5.91 8.18 25.55
N SER A 370 6.41 7.04 26.03
CA SER A 370 7.85 6.79 26.14
C SER A 370 8.54 6.42 24.83
N TYR A 371 7.78 6.06 23.79
CA TYR A 371 8.30 5.78 22.46
C TYR A 371 8.31 7.07 21.62
N VAL A 372 9.34 7.25 20.80
CA VAL A 372 9.49 8.48 20.00
C VAL A 372 8.92 8.26 18.61
N LYS A 373 7.77 8.87 18.32
CA LYS A 373 7.16 8.89 16.98
C LYS A 373 7.98 9.78 16.03
N THR A 374 8.05 9.43 14.75
CA THR A 374 8.60 10.32 13.72
C THR A 374 7.79 11.61 13.69
N SER A 375 8.47 12.76 13.62
CA SER A 375 7.80 14.07 13.59
C SER A 375 6.86 14.19 12.39
N GLY A 376 5.70 14.77 12.65
CA GLY A 376 4.76 15.12 11.61
C GLY A 376 5.35 16.15 10.65
N ASN A 377 4.88 16.11 9.42
CA ASN A 377 5.20 17.07 8.39
C ASN A 377 4.45 18.42 8.66
N SER A 378 4.58 19.45 7.82
CA SER A 378 3.94 20.75 8.06
C SER A 378 2.40 20.68 8.13
N GLY A 379 1.79 19.67 7.52
CA GLY A 379 0.36 19.34 7.62
C GLY A 379 0.01 18.42 8.80
N GLY A 380 0.97 18.11 9.68
CA GLY A 380 0.79 17.24 10.84
C GLY A 380 0.83 15.73 10.54
N PHE A 381 0.98 15.33 9.28
CA PHE A 381 1.00 13.91 8.90
C PHE A 381 2.32 13.25 9.29
N SER A 382 2.26 12.08 9.92
CA SER A 382 3.41 11.21 10.21
C SER A 382 3.04 9.78 9.91
N TRP A 383 3.96 9.05 9.26
CA TRP A 383 3.78 7.63 8.97
C TRP A 383 3.69 6.75 10.22
N GLY A 384 4.27 7.17 11.35
CA GLY A 384 4.26 6.36 12.56
C GLY A 384 5.57 6.36 13.35
N TYR A 385 5.79 5.24 14.04
CA TYR A 385 7.00 4.99 14.83
C TYR A 385 8.12 4.39 13.97
N PRO A 386 9.36 4.88 14.12
CA PRO A 386 10.48 4.40 13.32
C PRO A 386 10.96 3.02 13.79
N ASP A 387 11.77 2.34 12.99
CA ASP A 387 12.03 0.90 13.11
C ASP A 387 12.77 0.54 14.41
N ASN A 388 13.62 1.43 14.93
CA ASN A 388 14.24 1.23 16.25
C ASN A 388 13.20 1.16 17.37
N GLU A 389 12.15 1.99 17.32
CA GLU A 389 11.09 2.00 18.32
C GLU A 389 10.15 0.80 18.13
N LEU A 390 9.87 0.43 16.88
CA LEU A 390 9.11 -0.78 16.53
C LEU A 390 9.76 -2.05 17.12
N PHE A 391 11.06 -2.28 16.87
CA PHE A 391 11.75 -3.46 17.38
C PHE A 391 11.84 -3.46 18.92
N LYS A 392 12.07 -2.30 19.55
CA LYS A 392 12.01 -2.17 21.02
C LYS A 392 10.64 -2.54 21.56
N LYS A 393 9.57 -2.06 20.91
CA LYS A 393 8.19 -2.36 21.31
C LYS A 393 7.87 -3.84 21.17
N MET A 394 8.26 -4.45 20.05
CA MET A 394 8.13 -5.88 19.81
C MET A 394 8.77 -6.68 20.96
N LEU A 395 10.06 -6.45 21.23
CA LEU A 395 10.82 -7.14 22.28
C LEU A 395 10.19 -6.97 23.68
N ALA A 396 9.71 -5.76 24.01
CA ALA A 396 9.05 -5.48 25.29
C ALA A 396 7.74 -6.25 25.49
N THR A 397 7.08 -6.68 24.41
CA THR A 397 5.82 -7.42 24.49
C THR A 397 5.99 -8.94 24.57
N ILE A 398 7.17 -9.47 24.23
CA ILE A 398 7.40 -10.92 24.18
C ILE A 398 7.19 -11.62 25.53
N PRO A 399 7.67 -11.10 26.69
CA PRO A 399 7.57 -11.82 27.97
C PRO A 399 6.14 -12.20 28.39
N ALA A 400 5.13 -11.51 27.86
CA ALA A 400 3.73 -11.80 28.13
C ALA A 400 3.12 -12.90 27.24
N LYS A 401 3.90 -13.46 26.29
CA LYS A 401 3.40 -14.35 25.22
C LYS A 401 3.83 -15.80 25.44
N LYS A 402 2.93 -16.73 25.17
CA LYS A 402 3.18 -18.17 25.24
C LYS A 402 4.00 -18.64 24.03
N LEU A 403 4.99 -19.51 24.24
CA LEU A 403 5.74 -20.19 23.17
C LEU A 403 4.97 -21.43 22.65
N PRO A 404 5.18 -21.84 21.38
CA PRO A 404 5.97 -21.15 20.35
C PRO A 404 5.23 -19.93 19.79
N ARG A 405 5.96 -19.04 19.10
CA ARG A 405 5.43 -17.76 18.59
C ARG A 405 5.62 -17.65 17.08
N PHE A 406 4.65 -17.01 16.45
CA PHE A 406 4.73 -16.56 15.06
C PHE A 406 4.54 -15.06 15.02
N ASP A 407 5.64 -14.33 14.81
CA ASP A 407 5.64 -12.87 14.72
C ASP A 407 5.87 -12.44 13.27
N VAL A 408 5.08 -11.47 12.82
CA VAL A 408 5.31 -10.76 11.56
C VAL A 408 5.53 -9.29 11.89
N ILE A 409 6.63 -8.74 11.41
CA ILE A 409 7.06 -7.36 11.66
C ILE A 409 7.18 -6.66 10.31
N SER A 410 6.43 -5.58 10.12
CA SER A 410 6.56 -4.71 8.95
C SER A 410 7.21 -3.40 9.36
N THR A 411 8.43 -3.16 8.85
CA THR A 411 9.16 -1.92 9.07
C THR A 411 8.52 -0.76 8.30
N LEU A 412 9.02 0.46 8.50
CA LEU A 412 8.39 1.67 8.00
C LEU A 412 9.39 2.76 7.57
N THR A 413 10.59 2.80 8.17
CA THR A 413 11.43 4.02 8.12
C THR A 413 11.98 4.32 6.73
N ASN A 414 12.21 3.28 5.92
CA ASN A 414 12.72 3.39 4.57
C ASN A 414 11.60 3.71 3.55
N HIS A 415 10.78 4.72 3.87
CA HIS A 415 9.66 5.20 3.07
C HIS A 415 9.73 6.73 2.92
N GLU A 416 9.27 7.25 1.79
CA GLU A 416 9.22 8.69 1.49
C GLU A 416 8.39 9.45 2.55
N PRO A 417 8.83 10.62 3.05
CA PRO A 417 9.97 11.44 2.62
C PRO A 417 11.31 11.13 3.35
N PHE A 418 11.49 9.91 3.86
CA PHE A 418 12.70 9.47 4.56
C PHE A 418 13.03 10.32 5.79
N ASN A 419 12.00 10.61 6.59
CA ASN A 419 12.15 11.33 7.85
C ASN A 419 12.18 10.34 9.03
N PHE A 420 13.10 10.56 9.97
CA PHE A 420 13.24 9.75 11.18
C PHE A 420 14.04 10.52 12.24
N PRO A 421 13.91 10.16 13.53
CA PRO A 421 14.65 10.82 14.60
C PRO A 421 16.17 10.74 14.40
N LYS A 422 16.85 11.87 14.59
CA LYS A 422 18.32 12.01 14.47
C LYS A 422 18.87 11.68 13.07
N ARG A 423 18.12 11.98 12.02
CA ARG A 423 18.52 11.79 10.61
C ARG A 423 19.87 12.37 10.26
N ASN A 424 20.21 13.57 10.77
CA ASN A 424 21.49 14.22 10.57
C ASN A 424 22.71 13.33 10.94
N ILE A 425 22.61 12.51 11.99
CA ILE A 425 23.68 11.58 12.39
C ILE A 425 23.91 10.53 11.30
N PHE A 426 22.85 10.02 10.69
CA PHE A 426 22.94 9.02 9.63
C PHE A 426 23.39 9.63 8.30
N GLU A 427 23.00 10.86 8.01
CA GLU A 427 23.55 11.64 6.89
C GLU A 427 25.07 11.84 7.03
N THR A 428 25.56 12.15 8.23
CA THR A 428 27.03 12.22 8.49
C THR A 428 27.70 10.85 8.32
N LYS A 429 27.02 9.74 8.65
CA LYS A 429 27.55 8.39 8.37
C LYS A 429 27.62 8.12 6.86
N VAL A 430 26.64 8.57 6.08
CA VAL A 430 26.70 8.50 4.61
C VAL A 430 27.93 9.24 4.09
N ASP A 431 28.19 10.47 4.58
CA ASP A 431 29.38 11.23 4.20
C ASP A 431 30.68 10.49 4.54
N SER A 432 30.73 9.87 5.73
CA SER A 432 31.90 9.10 6.17
C SER A 432 32.14 7.88 5.28
N ILE A 433 31.08 7.13 4.92
CA ILE A 433 31.18 5.98 4.01
C ILE A 433 31.64 6.45 2.63
N LEU A 434 31.07 7.53 2.11
CA LEU A 434 31.45 8.11 0.82
C LEU A 434 32.92 8.52 0.74
N ASN A 435 33.42 9.17 1.79
CA ASN A 435 34.79 9.68 1.79
C ASN A 435 35.85 8.59 1.98
N ASN A 436 35.48 7.43 2.54
CA ASN A 436 36.43 6.39 2.93
C ASN A 436 36.31 5.10 2.11
N SER A 437 35.18 4.85 1.45
CA SER A 437 34.95 3.58 0.74
C SER A 437 35.64 3.56 -0.61
N LYS A 438 36.38 2.48 -0.87
CA LYS A 438 36.95 2.17 -2.19
C LYS A 438 36.10 1.16 -2.99
N THR A 439 35.02 0.66 -2.39
CA THR A 439 34.23 -0.46 -2.92
C THR A 439 32.81 -0.08 -3.34
N LEU A 440 32.39 1.17 -3.10
CA LEU A 440 31.12 1.68 -3.62
C LEU A 440 31.13 1.68 -5.15
N LYS A 441 30.08 1.12 -5.75
CA LYS A 441 29.86 1.16 -7.20
C LYS A 441 29.28 2.50 -7.67
N LEU A 442 28.72 3.28 -6.75
CA LEU A 442 28.09 4.57 -7.00
C LEU A 442 29.11 5.71 -6.94
N THR A 443 28.89 6.72 -7.76
CA THR A 443 29.61 7.99 -7.69
C THR A 443 29.14 8.84 -6.50
N LYS A 444 29.99 9.78 -6.08
CA LYS A 444 29.65 10.73 -5.01
C LYS A 444 28.39 11.54 -5.33
N ALA A 445 28.25 11.99 -6.57
CA ALA A 445 27.09 12.76 -7.02
C ALA A 445 25.78 11.95 -6.95
N GLU A 446 25.81 10.66 -7.33
CA GLU A 446 24.63 9.79 -7.25
C GLU A 446 24.17 9.58 -5.80
N VAL A 447 25.10 9.47 -4.85
CA VAL A 447 24.76 9.31 -3.43
C VAL A 447 24.28 10.62 -2.82
N GLU A 448 24.95 11.74 -3.11
CA GLU A 448 24.55 13.07 -2.62
C GLU A 448 23.15 13.47 -3.11
N ALA A 449 22.79 13.12 -4.35
CA ALA A 449 21.48 13.42 -4.93
C ALA A 449 20.30 12.73 -4.23
N LYS A 450 20.57 11.67 -3.45
CA LYS A 450 19.56 10.84 -2.75
C LYS A 450 20.02 10.49 -1.33
N LYS A 451 20.78 11.38 -0.68
CA LYS A 451 21.46 11.14 0.60
C LYS A 451 20.52 10.64 1.69
N GLU A 452 19.29 11.14 1.71
CA GLU A 452 18.22 10.77 2.63
C GLU A 452 17.82 9.30 2.53
N VAL A 453 17.84 8.73 1.33
CA VAL A 453 17.54 7.31 1.10
C VAL A 453 18.61 6.45 1.75
N TYR A 454 19.88 6.74 1.49
CA TYR A 454 21.00 5.99 2.06
C TYR A 454 21.10 6.17 3.59
N ALA A 455 20.73 7.34 4.11
CA ALA A 455 20.63 7.57 5.55
C ALA A 455 19.51 6.71 6.18
N ALA A 456 18.36 6.59 5.50
CA ALA A 456 17.28 5.70 5.94
C ALA A 456 17.71 4.23 5.89
N GLN A 457 18.39 3.79 4.82
CA GLN A 457 18.97 2.44 4.72
C GLN A 457 19.87 2.11 5.92
N LEU A 458 20.81 3.00 6.26
CA LEU A 458 21.68 2.83 7.43
C LEU A 458 20.90 2.82 8.75
N TYR A 459 19.79 3.55 8.84
CA TYR A 459 18.94 3.55 10.02
C TYR A 459 18.24 2.20 10.20
N VAL A 460 17.66 1.65 9.13
CA VAL A 460 17.02 0.33 9.14
C VAL A 460 18.04 -0.76 9.46
N ASP A 461 19.21 -0.72 8.83
CA ASP A 461 20.31 -1.65 9.11
C ASP A 461 20.72 -1.65 10.60
N ASP A 462 20.90 -0.46 11.18
CA ASP A 462 21.24 -0.31 12.60
C ASP A 462 20.09 -0.76 13.53
N ALA A 463 18.82 -0.59 13.10
CA ALA A 463 17.66 -1.07 13.83
C ALA A 463 17.59 -2.60 13.83
N VAL A 464 17.81 -3.24 12.68
CA VAL A 464 17.89 -4.71 12.55
C VAL A 464 19.07 -5.25 13.37
N ARG A 465 20.23 -4.57 13.37
CA ARG A 465 21.37 -4.92 14.21
C ARG A 465 21.02 -4.95 15.69
N LYS A 466 20.42 -3.88 16.21
CA LYS A 466 20.02 -3.81 17.63
C LYS A 466 18.95 -4.83 17.97
N PHE A 467 17.99 -5.06 17.07
CA PHE A 467 16.96 -6.08 17.24
C PHE A 467 17.60 -7.45 17.41
N MET A 468 18.46 -7.87 16.47
CA MET A 468 19.10 -9.18 16.51
C MET A 468 20.06 -9.33 17.69
N THR A 469 20.85 -8.30 18.03
CA THR A 469 21.70 -8.31 19.23
C THR A 469 20.87 -8.47 20.51
N ALA A 470 19.75 -7.75 20.65
CA ALA A 470 18.88 -7.90 21.81
C ALA A 470 18.15 -9.26 21.83
N TYR A 471 17.82 -9.80 20.65
CA TYR A 471 17.17 -11.10 20.54
C TYR A 471 18.14 -12.25 20.89
N GLN A 472 19.43 -12.12 20.56
CA GLN A 472 20.48 -13.09 20.89
C GLN A 472 20.60 -13.38 22.39
N GLU A 473 20.31 -12.40 23.24
CA GLU A 473 20.34 -12.55 24.70
C GLU A 473 19.16 -13.35 25.27
N ARG A 474 18.20 -13.76 24.43
CA ARG A 474 16.98 -14.45 24.88
C ARG A 474 17.18 -15.96 24.93
N ALA A 475 16.55 -16.59 25.92
CA ALA A 475 16.57 -18.05 26.10
C ALA A 475 15.97 -18.82 24.91
N ASP A 476 15.07 -18.22 24.13
CA ASP A 476 14.42 -18.84 22.98
C ASP A 476 15.13 -18.56 21.64
N TYR A 477 16.24 -17.83 21.63
CA TYR A 477 17.00 -17.49 20.42
C TYR A 477 17.45 -18.72 19.64
N ASN A 478 18.02 -19.73 20.33
CA ASN A 478 18.59 -20.92 19.72
C ASN A 478 17.55 -21.81 19.00
N ASN A 479 16.25 -21.62 19.27
CA ASN A 479 15.15 -22.30 18.61
C ASN A 479 14.20 -21.29 17.92
N THR A 480 14.78 -20.34 17.18
CA THR A 480 14.05 -19.32 16.41
C THR A 480 14.52 -19.28 14.95
N ILE A 481 13.57 -19.25 14.02
CA ILE A 481 13.78 -19.05 12.59
C ILE A 481 13.41 -17.61 12.24
N PHE A 482 14.35 -16.88 11.64
CA PHE A 482 14.15 -15.51 11.16
C PHE A 482 14.08 -15.51 9.64
N ILE A 483 13.03 -14.91 9.08
CA ILE A 483 12.83 -14.78 7.63
C ILE A 483 12.79 -13.29 7.32
N PHE A 484 13.75 -12.80 6.53
CA PHE A 484 13.83 -11.41 6.12
C PHE A 484 13.54 -11.29 4.64
N THR A 485 12.69 -10.34 4.25
CA THR A 485 12.48 -10.00 2.85
C THR A 485 12.06 -8.55 2.66
N GLY A 486 12.39 -7.96 1.53
CA GLY A 486 11.77 -6.69 1.13
C GLY A 486 10.32 -6.89 0.70
N ASP A 487 9.48 -5.88 0.88
CA ASP A 487 8.12 -5.87 0.32
C ASP A 487 8.11 -5.46 -1.15
N HIS A 488 8.91 -4.46 -1.51
CA HIS A 488 9.20 -4.02 -2.87
C HIS A 488 10.49 -3.20 -2.90
N ARG A 489 10.90 -2.79 -4.09
CA ARG A 489 12.01 -1.85 -4.26
C ARG A 489 11.60 -0.41 -3.92
N ILE A 490 12.47 0.33 -3.24
CA ILE A 490 12.34 1.76 -2.96
C ILE A 490 12.22 2.64 -4.22
N ILE A 491 11.41 3.70 -4.09
CA ILE A 491 11.28 4.85 -4.98
C ILE A 491 11.87 6.05 -4.20
N PRO A 492 12.61 7.01 -4.81
CA PRO A 492 12.71 7.34 -6.24
C PRO A 492 14.03 6.95 -6.91
N ILE A 493 14.71 5.88 -6.47
CA ILE A 493 15.96 5.44 -7.11
C ILE A 493 15.66 4.90 -8.52
N GLU A 494 16.49 5.22 -9.51
CA GLU A 494 16.30 4.77 -10.90
C GLU A 494 16.36 3.24 -11.03
N GLN A 495 15.49 2.64 -11.85
CA GLN A 495 15.43 1.19 -12.02
C GLN A 495 16.29 0.76 -13.22
N LYS A 496 17.08 -0.31 -13.05
CA LYS A 496 17.91 -0.84 -14.15
C LYS A 496 17.08 -1.41 -15.30
N ASP A 497 15.94 -2.03 -15.00
CA ASP A 497 15.03 -2.70 -15.94
C ASP A 497 13.65 -2.94 -15.30
N GLN A 498 12.73 -3.58 -16.02
CA GLN A 498 11.33 -3.79 -15.60
C GLN A 498 11.18 -4.79 -14.43
N LEU A 499 12.12 -5.73 -14.27
CA LEU A 499 12.08 -6.74 -13.21
C LEU A 499 12.56 -6.19 -11.88
N CYS A 500 13.47 -5.21 -11.94
CA CYS A 500 14.08 -4.51 -10.81
C CYS A 500 13.06 -4.08 -9.73
N ARG A 501 11.87 -3.60 -10.14
CA ARG A 501 10.79 -3.20 -9.22
C ARG A 501 10.39 -4.28 -8.22
N PHE A 502 10.44 -5.53 -8.66
CA PHE A 502 10.01 -6.69 -7.89
C PHE A 502 11.20 -7.40 -7.24
N HIS A 503 12.44 -7.12 -7.63
CA HIS A 503 13.61 -7.82 -7.10
C HIS A 503 13.93 -7.36 -5.67
N VAL A 504 13.63 -8.22 -4.70
CA VAL A 504 13.82 -7.97 -3.26
C VAL A 504 14.66 -9.09 -2.65
N PRO A 505 15.44 -8.84 -1.58
CA PRO A 505 16.19 -9.90 -0.95
C PRO A 505 15.23 -10.88 -0.26
N LEU A 506 15.61 -12.15 -0.21
CA LEU A 506 15.07 -13.13 0.73
C LEU A 506 16.24 -13.85 1.39
N PHE A 507 16.31 -13.78 2.71
CA PHE A 507 17.21 -14.62 3.47
C PHE A 507 16.55 -15.19 4.72
N ILE A 508 16.89 -16.44 5.04
CA ILE A 508 16.48 -17.13 6.24
C ILE A 508 17.71 -17.31 7.12
N TYR A 509 17.67 -16.73 8.32
CA TYR A 509 18.69 -16.87 9.34
C TYR A 509 18.14 -17.68 10.52
N SER A 510 18.95 -18.57 11.08
CA SER A 510 18.63 -19.23 12.35
C SER A 510 19.91 -19.79 12.99
N PRO A 511 20.03 -19.78 14.33
CA PRO A 511 21.05 -20.56 15.03
C PRO A 511 20.95 -22.08 14.76
N MET A 512 19.81 -22.54 14.26
CA MET A 512 19.59 -23.93 13.89
C MET A 512 20.19 -24.28 12.51
N LEU A 513 20.64 -23.31 11.71
CA LEU A 513 21.21 -23.60 10.39
C LEU A 513 22.51 -24.38 10.52
N THR A 514 22.68 -25.40 9.67
CA THR A 514 23.93 -26.17 9.58
C THR A 514 25.02 -25.43 8.80
N GLY A 515 24.65 -24.42 8.01
CA GLY A 515 25.56 -23.59 7.24
C GLY A 515 24.84 -22.57 6.36
N ALA A 516 25.60 -21.61 5.84
CA ALA A 516 25.11 -20.63 4.89
C ALA A 516 25.06 -21.22 3.47
N HIS A 517 23.99 -20.93 2.74
CA HIS A 517 23.81 -21.41 1.36
C HIS A 517 23.17 -20.34 0.48
N ARG A 518 23.51 -20.37 -0.80
CA ARG A 518 22.99 -19.45 -1.82
C ARG A 518 22.25 -20.22 -2.90
N PHE A 519 21.10 -19.68 -3.30
CA PHE A 519 20.20 -20.27 -4.29
C PHE A 519 19.94 -19.30 -5.42
N LYS A 520 19.85 -19.84 -6.64
CA LYS A 520 19.68 -19.10 -7.88
C LYS A 520 18.40 -19.44 -8.63
N GLY A 521 17.59 -20.38 -8.12
CA GLY A 521 16.26 -20.63 -8.65
C GLY A 521 15.34 -19.43 -8.43
N ILE A 522 14.49 -19.12 -9.40
CA ILE A 522 13.52 -18.01 -9.28
C ILE A 522 12.44 -18.40 -8.27
N SER A 523 12.22 -17.56 -7.26
CA SER A 523 11.18 -17.73 -6.24
C SER A 523 10.49 -16.41 -5.92
N SER A 524 9.33 -16.46 -5.26
CA SER A 524 8.54 -15.27 -4.93
C SER A 524 7.93 -15.29 -3.54
N HIS A 525 7.31 -14.18 -3.11
CA HIS A 525 6.55 -14.15 -1.85
C HIS A 525 5.52 -15.29 -1.74
N TRP A 526 4.91 -15.71 -2.86
CA TRP A 526 3.99 -16.86 -2.86
C TRP A 526 4.62 -18.19 -2.45
N ASP A 527 5.95 -18.31 -2.52
CA ASP A 527 6.66 -19.56 -2.25
C ASP A 527 7.05 -19.71 -0.77
N ILE A 528 6.85 -18.69 0.07
CA ILE A 528 7.24 -18.71 1.50
C ILE A 528 6.30 -19.57 2.33
N ALA A 529 4.99 -19.26 2.32
CA ALA A 529 3.98 -20.03 3.04
C ALA A 529 4.04 -21.54 2.74
N PRO A 530 4.03 -22.00 1.46
CA PRO A 530 4.16 -23.43 1.16
C PRO A 530 5.43 -24.06 1.70
N SER A 531 6.59 -23.37 1.59
CA SER A 531 7.86 -23.91 2.08
C SER A 531 7.89 -24.07 3.59
N LEU A 532 7.41 -23.06 4.30
CA LEU A 532 7.41 -23.08 5.76
C LEU A 532 6.43 -24.12 6.30
N VAL A 533 5.24 -24.25 5.71
CA VAL A 533 4.28 -25.28 6.11
C VAL A 533 4.80 -26.68 5.81
N SER A 534 5.40 -26.90 4.63
CA SER A 534 6.05 -28.18 4.31
C SER A 534 7.18 -28.51 5.30
N PHE A 535 8.06 -27.56 5.59
CA PHE A 535 9.12 -27.72 6.60
C PHE A 535 8.54 -28.11 7.97
N LEU A 536 7.53 -27.38 8.44
CA LEU A 536 6.97 -27.61 9.77
C LEU A 536 6.23 -28.96 9.87
N THR A 537 5.48 -29.34 8.84
CA THR A 537 4.69 -30.60 8.83
C THR A 537 5.56 -31.86 8.67
N ASN A 538 6.77 -31.74 8.13
CA ASN A 538 7.71 -32.86 8.04
C ASN A 538 8.52 -33.06 9.33
N ASN A 539 8.70 -32.01 10.13
CA ASN A 539 9.54 -32.07 11.33
C ASN A 539 8.78 -32.07 12.65
N TYR A 540 7.52 -31.64 12.65
CA TYR A 540 6.72 -31.45 13.86
C TYR A 540 5.28 -31.92 13.65
N THR A 541 4.58 -32.24 14.74
CA THR A 541 3.13 -32.50 14.71
C THR A 541 2.39 -31.20 14.44
N ILE A 542 2.07 -30.98 13.16
CA ILE A 542 1.34 -29.82 12.66
C ILE A 542 0.16 -30.31 11.83
N GLU A 543 -1.04 -29.94 12.25
CA GLU A 543 -2.28 -30.16 11.50
C GLU A 543 -2.43 -29.06 10.45
N VAL A 544 -2.66 -29.48 9.21
CA VAL A 544 -2.91 -28.56 8.10
C VAL A 544 -4.18 -28.98 7.39
N PRO A 545 -4.97 -28.02 6.87
CA PRO A 545 -6.11 -28.36 6.02
C PRO A 545 -5.67 -29.25 4.85
N GLU A 546 -6.49 -30.27 4.54
CA GLU A 546 -6.20 -31.24 3.47
C GLU A 546 -6.05 -30.60 2.10
N GLN A 547 -6.72 -29.47 1.88
CA GLN A 547 -6.66 -28.69 0.66
C GLN A 547 -6.09 -27.30 0.95
N GLN A 548 -5.36 -26.74 0.00
CA GLN A 548 -4.75 -25.42 0.05
C GLN A 548 -4.96 -24.69 -1.27
N ALA A 549 -5.10 -23.37 -1.20
CA ALA A 549 -5.35 -22.51 -2.35
C ALA A 549 -4.10 -21.71 -2.77
N TRP A 550 -2.90 -22.26 -2.50
CA TRP A 550 -1.65 -21.55 -2.73
C TRP A 550 -1.33 -21.37 -4.21
N MET A 551 -0.92 -20.15 -4.55
CA MET A 551 -0.45 -19.79 -5.89
C MET A 551 0.98 -20.29 -6.14
N GLY A 552 1.82 -20.26 -5.11
CA GLY A 552 3.21 -20.72 -5.12
C GLY A 552 3.33 -22.23 -4.94
N LYS A 553 4.53 -22.75 -5.23
CA LYS A 553 4.86 -24.19 -5.10
C LYS A 553 5.89 -24.47 -4.03
N GLY A 554 6.49 -23.44 -3.44
CA GLY A 554 7.61 -23.55 -2.52
C GLY A 554 8.89 -22.97 -3.10
N LEU A 555 9.86 -22.69 -2.26
CA LEU A 555 11.13 -22.07 -2.61
C LEU A 555 11.95 -23.01 -3.49
N ASP A 556 12.63 -22.45 -4.47
CA ASP A 556 13.57 -23.20 -5.30
C ASP A 556 14.98 -23.11 -4.70
N THR A 557 15.48 -24.22 -4.17
CA THR A 557 16.82 -24.34 -3.57
C THR A 557 17.89 -24.79 -4.56
N SER A 558 17.64 -24.63 -5.87
CA SER A 558 18.67 -24.84 -6.89
C SER A 558 19.82 -23.84 -6.76
N LYS A 559 21.06 -24.34 -6.79
CA LYS A 559 22.28 -23.52 -6.88
C LYS A 559 22.56 -22.99 -8.29
N LYS A 560 21.87 -23.52 -9.29
CA LYS A 560 21.94 -23.07 -10.69
C LYS A 560 20.73 -22.22 -11.02
N PHE A 561 20.92 -21.20 -11.85
CA PHE A 561 19.82 -20.39 -12.36
C PHE A 561 18.84 -21.27 -13.13
N ARG A 562 17.56 -21.14 -12.79
CA ARG A 562 16.44 -21.72 -13.53
C ARG A 562 15.14 -21.01 -13.14
N GLY A 563 14.28 -20.83 -14.10
CA GLY A 563 12.90 -20.44 -13.95
C GLY A 563 11.99 -21.61 -14.27
N GLU A 564 11.32 -22.14 -13.24
CA GLU A 564 10.30 -23.21 -13.38
C GLU A 564 8.96 -22.76 -12.80
N ARG A 565 8.77 -21.44 -12.70
CA ARG A 565 7.66 -20.79 -12.01
C ARG A 565 6.84 -19.94 -12.98
N LYS A 566 5.56 -19.80 -12.66
CA LYS A 566 4.62 -18.88 -13.30
C LYS A 566 4.18 -17.89 -12.23
N ILE A 567 4.67 -16.65 -12.29
CA ILE A 567 4.50 -15.67 -11.23
C ILE A 567 3.90 -14.40 -11.84
N ALA A 568 2.65 -14.11 -11.50
CA ALA A 568 2.05 -12.83 -11.88
C ALA A 568 2.49 -11.75 -10.91
N LEU A 569 2.74 -10.57 -11.46
CA LEU A 569 3.35 -9.44 -10.77
C LEU A 569 2.45 -8.21 -10.94
N MET A 570 1.95 -7.70 -9.82
CA MET A 570 1.07 -6.54 -9.82
C MET A 570 1.88 -5.27 -9.51
N ARG A 571 2.08 -4.42 -10.52
CA ARG A 571 2.98 -3.26 -10.45
C ARG A 571 2.55 -2.20 -9.42
N TYR A 572 1.24 -2.04 -9.25
CA TYR A 572 0.51 -1.09 -8.40
C TYR A 572 -0.94 -1.58 -8.24
N LYS A 573 -1.78 -0.94 -7.40
CA LYS A 573 -3.20 -1.32 -7.25
C LYS A 573 -3.89 -1.32 -8.62
N GLY A 574 -4.39 -2.47 -9.06
CA GLY A 574 -5.03 -2.64 -10.39
C GLY A 574 -4.08 -2.99 -11.55
N GLY A 575 -2.77 -2.94 -11.33
CA GLY A 575 -1.75 -3.04 -12.36
C GLY A 575 -1.19 -4.43 -12.59
N LEU A 576 -2.04 -5.42 -12.83
CA LEU A 576 -1.61 -6.78 -13.14
C LEU A 576 -1.09 -6.88 -14.59
N LYS A 577 0.13 -6.37 -14.81
CA LYS A 577 0.72 -6.14 -16.14
C LYS A 577 1.94 -7.02 -16.45
N ASP A 578 2.53 -7.61 -15.41
CA ASP A 578 3.82 -8.28 -15.52
C ASP A 578 3.67 -9.78 -15.15
N TYR A 579 4.36 -10.67 -15.87
CA TYR A 579 4.24 -12.12 -15.68
C TYR A 579 5.56 -12.84 -15.98
N ILE A 580 6.12 -13.49 -14.96
CA ILE A 580 7.24 -14.42 -15.14
C ILE A 580 6.66 -15.75 -15.60
N TYR A 581 7.16 -16.24 -16.73
CA TYR A 581 6.88 -17.56 -17.28
C TYR A 581 8.21 -18.28 -17.50
N ASN A 582 8.56 -19.17 -16.58
CA ASN A 582 9.87 -19.85 -16.56
C ASN A 582 11.02 -18.82 -16.56
N ASP A 583 11.92 -18.87 -17.55
CA ASP A 583 13.06 -17.96 -17.73
C ASP A 583 12.70 -16.65 -18.44
N TYR A 584 11.41 -16.34 -18.61
CA TYR A 584 10.94 -15.18 -19.38
C TYR A 584 10.09 -14.24 -18.52
N LEU A 585 10.18 -12.94 -18.81
CA LEU A 585 9.30 -11.92 -18.26
C LEU A 585 8.49 -11.31 -19.40
N LEU A 586 7.16 -11.38 -19.30
CA LEU A 586 6.26 -10.47 -20.01
C LEU A 586 6.10 -9.22 -19.15
N SER A 587 6.36 -8.04 -19.72
CA SER A 587 6.10 -6.75 -19.07
C SER A 587 5.33 -5.84 -20.01
N GLY A 588 4.05 -5.61 -19.71
CA GLY A 588 3.12 -4.97 -20.65
C GLY A 588 3.01 -5.82 -21.92
N GLU A 589 3.38 -5.24 -23.07
CA GLU A 589 3.30 -5.91 -24.37
C GLU A 589 4.62 -6.59 -24.80
N ASP A 590 5.71 -6.34 -24.07
CA ASP A 590 7.06 -6.75 -24.44
C ASP A 590 7.50 -8.01 -23.70
N LEU A 591 8.21 -8.91 -24.41
CA LEU A 591 8.78 -10.13 -23.86
C LEU A 591 10.30 -9.97 -23.66
N TYR A 592 10.79 -10.50 -22.55
CA TYR A 592 12.20 -10.48 -22.17
C TYR A 592 12.65 -11.86 -21.72
N LYS A 593 13.90 -12.22 -22.02
CA LYS A 593 14.60 -13.34 -21.39
C LYS A 593 15.31 -12.85 -20.12
N ILE A 594 15.13 -13.57 -19.02
CA ILE A 594 15.78 -13.34 -17.73
C ILE A 594 17.12 -14.08 -17.74
N ASN A 595 18.21 -13.35 -17.55
CA ASN A 595 19.55 -13.92 -17.49
C ASN A 595 19.90 -14.38 -16.05
N SER A 596 20.98 -15.14 -15.91
CA SER A 596 21.45 -15.67 -14.62
C SER A 596 21.88 -14.61 -13.60
N ASN A 597 22.20 -13.40 -14.06
CA ASN A 597 22.47 -12.22 -13.23
C ASN A 597 21.21 -11.37 -12.98
N PHE A 598 20.03 -11.91 -13.29
CA PHE A 598 18.73 -11.26 -13.13
C PHE A 598 18.60 -9.93 -13.90
N SER A 599 19.24 -9.85 -15.07
CA SER A 599 19.04 -8.78 -16.07
C SER A 599 18.10 -9.23 -17.19
N LEU A 600 17.51 -8.27 -17.88
CA LEU A 600 16.57 -8.52 -18.97
C LEU A 600 17.17 -8.26 -20.35
N ASN A 601 16.97 -9.20 -21.28
CA ASN A 601 17.21 -9.01 -22.71
C ASN A 601 15.89 -9.07 -23.46
N LYS A 602 15.55 -8.02 -24.23
CA LYS A 602 14.33 -8.00 -25.03
C LYS A 602 14.37 -9.11 -26.08
N LEU A 603 13.26 -9.82 -26.24
CA LEU A 603 13.11 -10.94 -27.16
C LEU A 603 11.95 -10.67 -28.13
N ASN A 604 12.21 -10.82 -29.43
CA ASN A 604 11.21 -10.72 -30.48
C ASN A 604 10.84 -12.13 -30.97
N ASP A 605 10.02 -12.83 -30.18
CA ASP A 605 9.49 -14.16 -30.51
C ASP A 605 7.97 -14.13 -30.39
N GLU A 606 7.27 -14.02 -31.51
CA GLU A 606 5.81 -13.86 -31.54
C GLU A 606 5.07 -15.09 -31.03
N ALA A 607 5.59 -16.29 -31.30
CA ALA A 607 4.96 -17.54 -30.88
C ALA A 607 5.05 -17.71 -29.36
N LEU A 608 6.23 -17.47 -28.79
CA LEU A 608 6.43 -17.50 -27.34
C LEU A 608 5.67 -16.36 -26.66
N LEU A 609 5.67 -15.15 -27.23
CA LEU A 609 4.90 -14.01 -26.71
C LEU A 609 3.41 -14.37 -26.61
N LYS A 610 2.84 -14.98 -27.64
CA LYS A 610 1.46 -15.45 -27.64
C LYS A 610 1.22 -16.50 -26.55
N GLN A 611 2.10 -17.50 -26.44
CA GLN A 611 1.99 -18.54 -25.40
C GLN A 611 2.02 -17.94 -23.98
N VAL A 612 2.93 -17.01 -23.71
CA VAL A 612 3.06 -16.35 -22.41
C VAL A 612 1.83 -15.49 -22.12
N LYS A 613 1.33 -14.73 -23.10
CA LYS A 613 0.09 -13.94 -22.98
C LYS A 613 -1.14 -14.82 -22.72
N ASP A 614 -1.27 -15.95 -23.41
CA ASP A 614 -2.39 -16.88 -23.22
C ASP A 614 -2.37 -17.46 -21.79
N SER A 615 -1.20 -17.89 -21.31
CA SER A 615 -0.98 -18.36 -19.93
C SER A 615 -1.27 -17.27 -18.89
N PHE A 616 -0.89 -16.02 -19.17
CA PHE A 616 -1.18 -14.90 -18.28
C PHE A 616 -2.68 -14.57 -18.25
N ASN A 617 -3.35 -14.58 -19.40
CA ASN A 617 -4.79 -14.35 -19.50
C ASN A 617 -5.60 -15.43 -18.76
N GLU A 618 -5.15 -16.68 -18.81
CA GLU A 618 -5.73 -17.75 -17.99
C GLU A 618 -5.59 -17.46 -16.49
N PHE A 619 -4.40 -17.04 -16.04
CA PHE A 619 -4.20 -16.59 -14.67
C PHE A 619 -5.15 -15.44 -14.30
N LYS A 620 -5.26 -14.40 -15.14
CA LYS A 620 -6.11 -13.23 -14.87
C LYS A 620 -7.58 -13.62 -14.69
N LYS A 621 -8.09 -14.53 -15.54
CA LYS A 621 -9.46 -15.08 -15.44
C LYS A 621 -9.69 -15.79 -14.11
N ILE A 622 -8.78 -16.69 -13.72
CA ILE A 622 -8.88 -17.41 -12.45
C ILE A 622 -8.79 -16.43 -11.27
N ASN A 623 -7.80 -15.52 -11.27
CA ASN A 623 -7.60 -14.51 -10.24
C ASN A 623 -8.85 -13.65 -10.00
N ALA A 624 -9.47 -13.15 -11.07
CA ALA A 624 -10.69 -12.36 -10.96
C ALA A 624 -11.87 -13.20 -10.44
N TYR A 625 -12.08 -14.38 -11.02
CA TYR A 625 -13.19 -15.26 -10.62
C TYR A 625 -13.12 -15.64 -9.13
N VAL A 626 -11.98 -16.13 -8.64
CA VAL A 626 -11.86 -16.61 -7.26
C VAL A 626 -12.00 -15.48 -6.25
N ALA A 627 -11.49 -14.29 -6.57
CA ALA A 627 -11.57 -13.12 -5.70
C ALA A 627 -12.97 -12.51 -5.65
N GLN A 628 -13.64 -12.40 -6.80
CA GLN A 628 -14.97 -11.77 -6.90
C GLN A 628 -16.10 -12.65 -6.36
N ASN A 629 -15.95 -13.99 -6.39
CA ASN A 629 -17.01 -14.94 -6.03
C ASN A 629 -16.75 -15.66 -4.71
N ASP A 630 -15.76 -15.24 -3.94
CA ASP A 630 -15.31 -15.91 -2.71
C ASP A 630 -14.99 -17.41 -2.92
N LYS A 631 -14.25 -17.72 -3.99
CA LYS A 631 -13.87 -19.09 -4.40
C LYS A 631 -12.37 -19.37 -4.28
N ILE A 632 -11.68 -18.63 -3.41
CA ILE A 632 -10.30 -18.94 -3.05
C ILE A 632 -10.26 -20.18 -2.17
N TYR A 633 -11.05 -20.19 -1.10
CA TYR A 633 -11.16 -21.31 -0.17
C TYR A 633 -12.61 -21.47 0.29
N PRO A 634 -13.10 -22.70 0.55
CA PRO A 634 -14.45 -22.90 1.04
C PRO A 634 -14.70 -22.16 2.37
N PRO A 635 -15.81 -21.41 2.50
CA PRO A 635 -16.08 -20.64 3.72
C PRO A 635 -16.21 -21.56 4.94
N LYS A 636 -15.63 -21.15 6.07
CA LYS A 636 -15.82 -21.85 7.34
C LYS A 636 -17.27 -21.68 7.81
N LYS A 637 -17.96 -22.77 8.15
CA LYS A 637 -19.35 -22.79 8.65
C LYS A 637 -19.58 -22.04 9.98
N GLU A 638 -18.53 -21.55 10.66
CA GLU A 638 -18.58 -21.19 12.09
C GLU A 638 -18.40 -19.70 12.42
N LYS A 639 -18.21 -18.78 11.46
CA LYS A 639 -18.16 -17.35 11.81
C LYS A 639 -19.60 -16.83 11.93
N GLU A 640 -19.99 -16.42 13.14
CA GLU A 640 -21.25 -15.68 13.33
C GLU A 640 -21.31 -14.53 12.31
N PRO A 641 -22.36 -14.45 11.47
CA PRO A 641 -22.48 -13.37 10.53
C PRO A 641 -22.50 -12.05 11.31
N LYS A 642 -21.65 -11.09 10.90
CA LYS A 642 -21.70 -9.74 11.47
C LYS A 642 -23.13 -9.21 11.26
N VAL A 643 -23.83 -8.91 12.35
CA VAL A 643 -25.21 -8.41 12.29
C VAL A 643 -25.22 -7.12 11.46
N VAL A 644 -25.84 -7.19 10.28
CA VAL A 644 -26.03 -6.04 9.39
C VAL A 644 -27.35 -5.39 9.74
N ILE A 645 -27.32 -4.08 10.02
CA ILE A 645 -28.55 -3.30 10.17
C ILE A 645 -29.30 -3.30 8.84
N SER A 646 -30.48 -3.90 8.83
CA SER A 646 -31.38 -3.87 7.68
C SER A 646 -32.02 -2.49 7.54
N LEU A 647 -31.80 -1.85 6.40
CA LEU A 647 -32.44 -0.59 6.01
C LEU A 647 -33.61 -0.88 5.06
N SER A 648 -34.71 -0.14 5.20
CA SER A 648 -35.77 -0.09 4.19
C SER A 648 -35.26 0.57 2.90
N GLU A 649 -35.98 0.43 1.79
CA GLU A 649 -35.56 1.04 0.51
C GLU A 649 -35.38 2.56 0.60
N GLU A 650 -36.27 3.25 1.32
CA GLU A 650 -36.18 4.70 1.55
C GLU A 650 -34.96 5.08 2.39
N GLU A 651 -34.72 4.32 3.48
CA GLU A 651 -33.53 4.51 4.31
C GLU A 651 -32.24 4.19 3.54
N GLN A 652 -32.27 3.20 2.64
CA GLN A 652 -31.12 2.85 1.81
C GLN A 652 -30.78 3.99 0.83
N GLN A 653 -31.78 4.63 0.21
CA GLN A 653 -31.56 5.80 -0.64
C GLN A 653 -31.01 6.99 0.14
N GLU A 654 -31.51 7.25 1.36
CA GLU A 654 -30.93 8.27 2.24
C GLU A 654 -29.49 7.92 2.61
N PHE A 655 -29.22 6.68 3.00
CA PHE A 655 -27.89 6.18 3.34
C PHE A 655 -26.90 6.38 2.19
N ASP A 656 -27.26 5.96 0.97
CA ASP A 656 -26.41 6.08 -0.23
C ASP A 656 -26.08 7.55 -0.53
N LYS A 657 -27.05 8.46 -0.35
CA LYS A 657 -26.83 9.91 -0.48
C LYS A 657 -25.88 10.44 0.59
N LEU A 658 -25.98 9.94 1.82
CA LEU A 658 -25.17 10.39 2.95
C LEU A 658 -23.69 9.99 2.84
N ILE A 659 -23.37 8.88 2.15
CA ILE A 659 -21.99 8.40 1.97
C ILE A 659 -21.33 8.86 0.66
N LYS A 660 -22.12 9.23 -0.35
CA LYS A 660 -21.61 9.50 -1.71
C LYS A 660 -20.59 10.63 -1.73
N GLY A 661 -19.39 10.33 -2.21
CA GLY A 661 -18.32 11.30 -2.44
C GLY A 661 -17.67 11.86 -1.18
N LYS A 662 -17.88 11.21 -0.02
CA LYS A 662 -17.32 11.65 1.27
C LYS A 662 -16.18 10.74 1.74
N THR A 663 -15.26 11.30 2.52
CA THR A 663 -14.26 10.53 3.28
C THR A 663 -14.92 9.80 4.46
N TYR A 664 -14.25 8.80 5.03
CA TYR A 664 -14.76 8.12 6.23
C TYR A 664 -14.93 9.06 7.43
N ASP A 665 -14.07 10.07 7.57
CA ASP A 665 -14.19 11.10 8.61
C ASP A 665 -15.45 11.97 8.39
N GLU A 666 -15.74 12.37 7.15
CA GLU A 666 -16.96 13.11 6.82
C GLU A 666 -18.23 12.25 7.02
N VAL A 667 -18.15 10.96 6.71
CA VAL A 667 -19.23 10.00 7.00
C VAL A 667 -19.40 9.84 8.51
N PHE A 668 -18.32 9.82 9.30
CA PHE A 668 -18.38 9.79 10.75
C PHE A 668 -19.05 11.04 11.33
N LEU A 669 -18.70 12.23 10.84
CA LEU A 669 -19.37 13.48 11.23
C LEU A 669 -20.86 13.44 10.90
N THR A 670 -21.22 12.92 9.72
CA THR A 670 -22.61 12.69 9.33
C THR A 670 -23.31 11.71 10.29
N ALA A 671 -22.68 10.58 10.62
CA ALA A 671 -23.22 9.59 11.57
C ALA A 671 -23.47 10.22 12.95
N ARG A 672 -22.57 11.09 13.40
CA ARG A 672 -22.70 11.83 14.65
C ARG A 672 -23.92 12.76 14.61
N GLU A 673 -24.12 13.53 13.54
CA GLU A 673 -25.30 14.38 13.37
C GLU A 673 -26.60 13.56 13.43
N GLN A 674 -26.65 12.43 12.70
CA GLN A 674 -27.80 11.52 12.71
C GLN A 674 -28.08 10.98 14.13
N ALA A 675 -27.04 10.64 14.90
CA ALA A 675 -27.18 10.15 16.26
C ALA A 675 -27.84 11.19 17.19
N PHE A 676 -27.41 12.45 17.10
CA PHE A 676 -27.98 13.54 17.91
C PHE A 676 -29.37 13.98 17.43
N ALA A 677 -29.67 13.82 16.13
CA ALA A 677 -31.01 13.98 15.57
C ALA A 677 -31.98 12.83 15.93
N LYS A 678 -31.59 11.91 16.82
CA LYS A 678 -32.34 10.71 17.23
C LYS A 678 -32.58 9.69 16.09
N LYS A 679 -31.97 9.87 14.92
CA LYS A 679 -31.94 8.89 13.82
C LYS A 679 -30.87 7.81 14.08
N ARG A 680 -30.99 7.12 15.23
CA ARG A 680 -29.95 6.20 15.76
C ARG A 680 -29.69 4.98 14.88
N LYS A 681 -30.73 4.46 14.20
CA LYS A 681 -30.59 3.34 13.24
C LYS A 681 -29.69 3.73 12.07
N MET A 682 -29.94 4.89 11.46
CA MET A 682 -29.11 5.45 10.39
C MET A 682 -27.68 5.72 10.86
N ALA A 683 -27.50 6.33 12.04
CA ALA A 683 -26.19 6.56 12.62
C ALA A 683 -25.38 5.27 12.79
N ARG A 684 -26.00 4.22 13.33
CA ARG A 684 -25.36 2.91 13.50
C ARG A 684 -25.02 2.25 12.15
N ALA A 685 -25.89 2.38 11.15
CA ALA A 685 -25.60 1.88 9.80
C ALA A 685 -24.39 2.58 9.15
N LEU A 686 -24.28 3.90 9.31
CA LEU A 686 -23.11 4.67 8.86
C LEU A 686 -21.83 4.27 9.63
N CYS A 687 -21.93 4.01 10.94
CA CYS A 687 -20.81 3.47 11.71
C CYS A 687 -20.41 2.08 11.22
N ASP A 688 -21.36 1.18 10.95
CA ASP A 688 -21.07 -0.16 10.43
C ASP A 688 -20.41 -0.11 9.05
N TYR A 689 -20.82 0.82 8.19
CA TYR A 689 -20.15 1.08 6.92
C TYR A 689 -18.68 1.47 7.09
N ILE A 690 -18.39 2.41 8.00
CA ILE A 690 -17.01 2.78 8.32
C ILE A 690 -16.24 1.59 8.86
N LEU A 691 -16.81 0.83 9.80
CA LEU A 691 -16.13 -0.26 10.51
C LEU A 691 -15.94 -1.53 9.67
N ARG A 692 -16.67 -1.70 8.56
CA ARG A 692 -16.39 -2.76 7.57
C ARG A 692 -15.07 -2.50 6.86
N THR A 693 -14.83 -1.26 6.44
CA THR A 693 -13.60 -0.90 5.74
C THR A 693 -12.46 -0.61 6.71
N LEU A 694 -12.74 0.06 7.83
CA LEU A 694 -11.77 0.49 8.85
C LEU A 694 -12.16 -0.03 10.24
N PRO A 695 -11.94 -1.33 10.54
CA PRO A 695 -12.28 -1.93 11.84
C PRO A 695 -11.65 -1.22 13.06
N ASN A 696 -10.50 -0.59 12.87
CA ASN A 696 -9.78 0.17 13.91
C ASN A 696 -10.27 1.62 14.11
N HIS A 697 -11.29 2.08 13.39
CA HIS A 697 -11.81 3.45 13.57
C HIS A 697 -12.47 3.62 14.95
N ALA A 698 -11.73 4.20 15.90
CA ALA A 698 -12.13 4.29 17.30
C ALA A 698 -13.45 5.07 17.47
N ASP A 699 -13.54 6.27 16.88
CA ASP A 699 -14.68 7.15 17.14
C ASP A 699 -16.01 6.63 16.57
N ALA A 700 -16.00 6.07 15.36
CA ALA A 700 -17.17 5.39 14.79
C ALA A 700 -17.64 4.24 15.69
N ARG A 701 -16.70 3.46 16.24
CA ARG A 701 -17.03 2.36 17.16
C ARG A 701 -17.58 2.85 18.49
N ILE A 702 -17.00 3.91 19.05
CA ILE A 702 -17.49 4.56 20.28
C ILE A 702 -18.88 5.13 20.06
N LEU A 703 -19.13 5.80 18.93
CA LEU A 703 -20.45 6.35 18.61
C LEU A 703 -21.49 5.23 18.46
N LYS A 704 -21.14 4.12 17.82
CA LYS A 704 -21.98 2.92 17.77
C LYS A 704 -22.29 2.38 19.17
N GLY A 705 -21.27 2.25 20.03
CA GLY A 705 -21.46 1.84 21.43
C GLY A 705 -22.34 2.80 22.23
N ARG A 706 -22.18 4.12 22.04
CA ARG A 706 -23.00 5.16 22.71
C ARG A 706 -24.46 5.10 22.27
N THR A 707 -24.72 4.99 20.97
CA THR A 707 -26.10 4.89 20.44
C THR A 707 -26.80 3.61 20.89
N LEU A 708 -26.10 2.47 20.91
CA LEU A 708 -26.58 1.23 21.53
C LEU A 708 -26.91 1.42 23.01
N SER A 709 -26.02 2.07 23.76
CA SER A 709 -26.24 2.36 25.19
C SER A 709 -27.48 3.24 25.42
N TRP A 710 -27.72 4.23 24.56
CA TRP A 710 -28.91 5.08 24.64
C TRP A 710 -30.21 4.38 24.30
N ASP A 711 -30.15 3.25 23.58
CA ASP A 711 -31.27 2.37 23.27
C ASP A 711 -31.41 1.22 24.31
N GLY A 712 -30.55 1.16 25.32
CA GLY A 712 -30.56 0.12 26.36
C GLY A 712 -29.87 -1.20 25.96
N GLU A 713 -29.22 -1.25 24.81
CA GLU A 713 -28.52 -2.42 24.25
C GLU A 713 -27.12 -2.59 24.87
N TYR A 714 -27.06 -2.70 26.20
CA TYR A 714 -25.81 -2.62 26.96
C TYR A 714 -24.81 -3.73 26.63
N GLN A 715 -25.26 -4.96 26.37
CA GLN A 715 -24.35 -6.06 26.06
C GLN A 715 -23.61 -5.84 24.73
N GLN A 716 -24.31 -5.32 23.71
CA GLN A 716 -23.70 -5.00 22.43
C GLN A 716 -22.77 -3.78 22.55
N ALA A 717 -23.21 -2.76 23.28
CA ALA A 717 -22.40 -1.58 23.53
C ALA A 717 -21.10 -1.89 24.31
N GLU A 718 -21.16 -2.75 25.32
CA GLU A 718 -19.99 -3.20 26.10
C GLU A 718 -18.97 -3.87 25.18
N LYS A 719 -19.41 -4.74 24.25
CA LYS A 719 -18.53 -5.35 23.25
C LYS A 719 -17.81 -4.30 22.41
N GLU A 720 -18.52 -3.29 21.90
CA GLU A 720 -17.92 -2.24 21.08
C GLU A 720 -16.87 -1.44 21.86
N PHE A 721 -17.17 -1.01 23.09
CA PHE A 721 -16.22 -0.25 23.91
C PHE A 721 -14.99 -1.07 24.33
N LEU A 722 -15.17 -2.31 24.76
CA LEU A 722 -14.05 -3.19 25.12
C LEU A 722 -13.15 -3.46 23.90
N SER A 723 -13.76 -3.61 22.72
CA SER A 723 -13.04 -3.75 21.46
C SER A 723 -12.24 -2.49 21.12
N THR A 724 -12.79 -1.29 21.33
CA THR A 724 -12.04 -0.04 21.19
C THR A 724 -10.88 0.05 22.19
N ILE A 725 -11.11 -0.24 23.47
CA ILE A 725 -10.06 -0.20 24.51
C ILE A 725 -8.92 -1.19 24.23
N LYS A 726 -9.23 -2.35 23.66
CA LYS A 726 -8.21 -3.33 23.27
C LYS A 726 -7.27 -2.77 22.19
N ARG A 727 -7.81 -2.01 21.23
CA ARG A 727 -7.08 -1.44 20.09
C ARG A 727 -6.44 -0.08 20.38
N HIS A 728 -7.07 0.69 21.26
CA HIS A 728 -6.70 2.07 21.61
C HIS A 728 -6.59 2.20 23.13
N PRO A 729 -5.64 1.50 23.77
CA PRO A 729 -5.58 1.42 25.23
C PRO A 729 -5.29 2.75 25.92
N PHE A 730 -4.70 3.70 25.20
CA PHE A 730 -4.34 5.04 25.68
C PHE A 730 -5.38 6.11 25.35
N TYR A 731 -6.47 5.75 24.63
CA TYR A 731 -7.56 6.67 24.34
C TYR A 731 -8.56 6.68 25.49
N ASP A 732 -8.89 7.85 26.01
CA ASP A 732 -9.68 8.03 27.24
C ASP A 732 -11.19 7.89 27.02
N ASP A 733 -11.73 8.39 25.91
CA ASP A 733 -13.17 8.39 25.61
C ASP A 733 -13.86 7.01 25.72
N PRO A 734 -13.31 5.88 25.22
CA PRO A 734 -13.98 4.59 25.35
C PRO A 734 -14.05 4.11 26.80
N TYR A 735 -13.10 4.49 27.67
CA TYR A 735 -13.21 4.19 29.11
C TYR A 735 -14.32 5.02 29.75
N LEU A 736 -14.42 6.30 29.42
CA LEU A 736 -15.44 7.18 29.97
C LEU A 736 -16.85 6.73 29.54
N ALA A 737 -17.01 6.39 28.26
CA ALA A 737 -18.27 5.90 27.71
C ALA A 737 -18.68 4.55 28.33
N LEU A 738 -17.75 3.61 28.51
CA LEU A 738 -18.05 2.33 29.14
C LEU A 738 -18.32 2.45 30.65
N LEU A 739 -17.69 3.40 31.33
CA LEU A 739 -18.04 3.71 32.72
C LEU A 739 -19.46 4.28 32.86
N ASP A 740 -19.90 5.09 31.90
CA ASP A 740 -21.30 5.56 31.85
C ASP A 740 -22.28 4.41 31.60
N LEU A 741 -21.94 3.48 30.71
CA LEU A 741 -22.72 2.26 30.50
C LEU A 741 -22.82 1.43 31.78
N TYR A 742 -21.72 1.18 32.48
CA TYR A 742 -21.74 0.43 33.74
C TYR A 742 -22.51 1.16 34.84
N TRP A 743 -22.48 2.49 34.85
CA TRP A 743 -23.32 3.28 35.75
C TRP A 743 -24.82 3.10 35.45
N TRP A 744 -25.22 3.16 34.18
CA TRP A 744 -26.63 2.99 33.76
C TRP A 744 -27.15 1.56 33.95
N SER A 745 -26.28 0.57 33.79
CA SER A 745 -26.60 -0.86 33.95
C SER A 745 -26.32 -1.41 35.37
N SER A 746 -25.93 -0.56 36.32
CA SER A 746 -25.63 -0.94 37.72
C SER A 746 -24.53 -2.01 37.88
N GLN A 747 -23.51 -1.97 37.02
CA GLN A 747 -22.32 -2.85 37.04
C GLN A 747 -21.10 -2.11 37.62
N ASP A 748 -21.26 -1.50 38.80
CA ASP A 748 -20.24 -0.64 39.42
C ASP A 748 -18.93 -1.38 39.73
N ASP A 749 -18.98 -2.68 39.99
CA ASP A 749 -17.84 -3.57 40.19
C ASP A 749 -16.94 -3.66 38.95
N LYS A 750 -17.54 -3.89 37.77
CA LYS A 750 -16.85 -3.80 36.49
C LYS A 750 -16.30 -2.40 36.25
N GLY A 751 -17.05 -1.36 36.65
CA GLY A 751 -16.62 0.03 36.57
C GLY A 751 -15.34 0.32 37.35
N VAL A 752 -15.22 -0.19 38.58
CA VAL A 752 -13.99 -0.05 39.38
C VAL A 752 -12.81 -0.74 38.70
N LEU A 753 -12.98 -1.96 38.19
CA LEU A 753 -11.94 -2.70 37.48
C LEU A 753 -11.48 -1.96 36.22
N LEU A 754 -12.44 -1.46 35.44
CA LEU A 754 -12.18 -0.72 34.21
C LEU A 754 -11.42 0.58 34.47
N ALA A 755 -11.84 1.39 35.45
CA ALA A 755 -11.17 2.64 35.74
C ALA A 755 -9.74 2.42 36.27
N LYS A 756 -9.53 1.37 37.09
CA LYS A 756 -8.16 0.95 37.48
C LYS A 756 -7.31 0.56 36.27
N LYS A 757 -7.90 -0.16 35.30
CA LYS A 757 -7.22 -0.49 34.04
C LYS A 757 -6.85 0.78 33.25
N GLY A 758 -7.76 1.75 33.15
CA GLY A 758 -7.48 3.05 32.51
C GLY A 758 -6.33 3.80 33.20
N LEU A 759 -6.31 3.83 34.54
CA LEU A 759 -5.19 4.42 35.29
C LEU A 759 -3.86 3.68 35.05
N LYS A 760 -3.88 2.34 34.99
CA LYS A 760 -2.70 1.53 34.63
C LYS A 760 -2.21 1.84 33.21
N ASN A 761 -3.13 2.09 32.29
CA ASN A 761 -2.87 2.53 30.92
C ASN A 761 -2.58 4.05 30.81
N LYS A 762 -2.24 4.71 31.93
CA LYS A 762 -1.81 6.11 31.99
C LYS A 762 -2.84 7.11 31.44
N ILE A 763 -4.13 6.79 31.47
CA ILE A 763 -5.19 7.76 31.12
C ILE A 763 -5.17 8.92 32.12
N LYS A 764 -4.88 10.13 31.63
CA LYS A 764 -4.70 11.34 32.47
C LYS A 764 -6.01 12.12 32.71
N ASN A 765 -7.10 11.76 32.04
CA ASN A 765 -8.37 12.48 32.14
C ASN A 765 -8.98 12.37 33.56
N ALA A 766 -9.15 13.51 34.23
CA ALA A 766 -9.67 13.58 35.59
C ALA A 766 -11.09 12.98 35.74
N ALA A 767 -11.89 12.98 34.66
CA ALA A 767 -13.22 12.37 34.64
C ALA A 767 -13.17 10.86 34.93
N LEU A 768 -12.11 10.16 34.53
CA LEU A 768 -11.93 8.74 34.81
C LEU A 768 -11.89 8.47 36.33
N SER A 769 -11.03 9.21 37.03
CA SER A 769 -10.88 9.15 38.48
C SER A 769 -12.16 9.59 39.20
N PHE A 770 -12.87 10.58 38.67
CA PHE A 770 -14.11 11.04 39.30
C PHE A 770 -15.22 9.99 39.18
N LYS A 771 -15.35 9.34 38.01
CA LYS A 771 -16.27 8.21 37.81
C LYS A 771 -15.88 7.01 38.70
N LEU A 772 -14.59 6.74 38.89
CA LEU A 772 -14.12 5.72 39.84
C LEU A 772 -14.56 6.03 41.29
N ALA A 773 -14.43 7.29 41.74
CA ALA A 773 -14.87 7.69 43.07
C ALA A 773 -16.39 7.52 43.26
N LYS A 774 -17.18 7.84 42.21
CA LYS A 774 -18.63 7.61 42.17
C LYS A 774 -18.99 6.12 42.25
N ALA A 775 -18.29 5.26 41.50
CA ALA A 775 -18.48 3.81 41.56
C ALA A 775 -18.18 3.24 42.96
N TYR A 776 -17.10 3.68 43.61
CA TYR A 776 -16.79 3.29 44.99
C TYR A 776 -17.89 3.68 45.98
N LYS A 777 -18.46 4.89 45.84
CA LYS A 777 -19.58 5.33 46.69
C LYS A 777 -20.78 4.40 46.55
N ARG A 778 -21.16 4.03 45.32
CA ARG A 778 -22.29 3.12 45.06
C ARG A 778 -22.06 1.71 45.60
N LEU A 779 -20.82 1.24 45.58
CA LEU A 779 -20.40 0.00 46.23
C LEU A 779 -20.23 0.11 47.76
N LYS A 780 -20.61 1.24 48.37
CA LYS A 780 -20.45 1.55 49.81
C LYS A 780 -19.00 1.52 50.30
N GLN A 781 -18.03 1.70 49.38
CA GLN A 781 -16.59 1.75 49.67
C GLN A 781 -16.13 3.21 49.92
N ASN A 782 -16.73 3.89 50.90
CA ASN A 782 -16.54 5.33 51.12
C ASN A 782 -15.07 5.73 51.37
N LYS A 783 -14.29 4.90 52.08
CA LYS A 783 -12.85 5.15 52.29
C LYS A 783 -12.08 5.25 50.97
N ALA A 784 -12.38 4.37 50.01
CA ALA A 784 -11.75 4.39 48.70
C ALA A 784 -12.23 5.61 47.87
N ALA A 785 -13.53 5.93 47.93
CA ALA A 785 -14.09 7.11 47.28
C ALA A 785 -13.45 8.42 47.78
N VAL A 786 -13.26 8.55 49.10
CA VAL A 786 -12.59 9.71 49.71
C VAL A 786 -11.14 9.81 49.23
N LYS A 787 -10.38 8.71 49.26
CA LYS A 787 -8.98 8.69 48.80
C LYS A 787 -8.82 9.17 47.36
N VAL A 788 -9.68 8.71 46.44
CA VAL A 788 -9.65 9.13 45.03
C VAL A 788 -10.06 10.61 44.90
N THR A 789 -11.11 11.03 45.61
CA THR A 789 -11.59 12.42 45.56
C THR A 789 -10.57 13.41 46.14
N ASP A 790 -9.86 13.04 47.20
CA ASP A 790 -8.76 13.83 47.78
C ASP A 790 -7.60 13.99 46.80
N SER A 791 -7.26 12.92 46.08
CA SER A 791 -6.24 12.96 45.03
C SER A 791 -6.63 13.93 43.90
N LEU A 792 -7.91 13.94 43.52
CA LEU A 792 -8.45 14.89 42.54
C LEU A 792 -8.44 16.33 43.05
N LEU A 793 -8.84 16.57 44.31
CA LEU A 793 -8.84 17.90 44.92
C LEU A 793 -7.44 18.45 45.13
N LYS A 794 -6.41 17.60 45.27
CA LYS A 794 -5.01 18.05 45.27
C LYS A 794 -4.60 18.67 43.94
N LEU A 795 -5.09 18.13 42.82
CA LEU A 795 -4.82 18.64 41.47
C LEU A 795 -5.77 19.78 41.07
N TYR A 796 -7.03 19.71 41.53
CA TYR A 796 -8.11 20.64 41.17
C TYR A 796 -8.84 21.17 42.41
N PRO A 797 -8.17 21.96 43.27
CA PRO A 797 -8.69 22.32 44.59
C PRO A 797 -9.95 23.19 44.57
N LYS A 798 -10.22 23.89 43.47
CA LYS A 798 -11.39 24.77 43.29
C LYS A 798 -12.55 24.12 42.53
N ASN A 799 -12.44 22.85 42.15
CA ASN A 799 -13.50 22.19 41.39
C ASN A 799 -14.74 21.95 42.28
N LYS A 800 -15.85 22.63 41.95
CA LYS A 800 -17.09 22.62 42.75
C LYS A 800 -17.70 21.20 42.86
N ASP A 801 -17.66 20.42 41.79
CA ASP A 801 -18.24 19.07 41.75
C ASP A 801 -17.49 18.11 42.67
N TYR A 802 -16.15 18.18 42.68
CA TYR A 802 -15.32 17.32 43.53
C TYR A 802 -15.50 17.67 45.02
N ILE A 803 -15.62 18.95 45.35
CA ILE A 803 -15.89 19.42 46.71
C ILE A 803 -17.28 18.94 47.17
N ALA A 804 -18.30 19.14 46.34
CA ALA A 804 -19.67 18.72 46.63
C ALA A 804 -19.75 17.19 46.80
N PHE A 805 -19.09 16.44 45.91
CA PHE A 805 -19.03 14.98 46.01
C PHE A 805 -18.34 14.53 47.30
N LYS A 806 -17.20 15.12 47.68
CA LYS A 806 -16.51 14.82 48.95
C LYS A 806 -17.41 15.04 50.17
N LYS A 807 -18.18 16.13 50.18
CA LYS A 807 -19.16 16.40 51.27
C LYS A 807 -20.21 15.29 51.37
N SER A 808 -20.63 14.74 50.23
CA SER A 808 -21.62 13.65 50.16
C SER A 808 -21.09 12.26 50.55
N LEU A 809 -19.79 12.13 50.86
CA LEU A 809 -19.14 10.89 51.32
C LEU A 809 -18.98 10.82 52.85
N LYS A 810 -19.25 11.94 53.54
CA LYS A 810 -19.45 12.00 54.98
C LYS A 810 -20.86 11.53 55.29
#